data_AF-A0A1V5C684-F1
#
_entry.id   AF-A0A1V5C684-F1
#
_cell.length_a   1.000
_cell.length_b   1.000
_cell.length_c   1.000
_cell.angle_alpha   90.00
_cell.angle_beta   90.00
_cell.angle_gamma   90.00
#
_symmetry.space_group_name_H-M   'P 1'
#
loop_
_entity.id
_entity.type
_entity.pdbx_description
1 polymer ?
#
loop_
_entity_poly.entity_id
_entity_poly.type
_entity_poly.pdbx_seq_one_letter_code
_entity_poly.pdbx_strand_id
1 'polypeptide(L)'
;MQAKLEDVLKDKERELKLYQRFLDLRAFCEEKIFPGIDVPLKGHTEALKGLMEEIIPDPKDRREEMFSGEIFVLLCAVYLHDTGFIKQYEWNHNREILNSNVIPDKGLFLNYEIGRRLNIPPSAMEIINAVIYSHSIKKIPLEWEIEEDGKKAIIRNTRILMQVFNFSHVLLDAFDPGPSRLSLRRRGIVQPGLQPRGAEVDIDAREGLIRISYSAGLPHDLHVIERAKSYVQSMFESFKQQVSGRLGFQYSDIVWDIRSDFRYSPDPYDGTRFSPYNEMETPRFDRWDEASLLLDTLFALGHVAVVGEPGAGKTTVLKAFVMRELLSLASNVFYCETWKNPVNEIRYAVCRKYGRFEDSDLDIISICRKLVKDGPCTFVIDSCERLAYVEDREREKFERFVSFCLDQEDVYLVMCGDKGTFLDWCSPFPGFKMASVHEVKPIRGMQAAEAYGDEKTVFDRDEYYGPIECELMQAGLDIEKVVTDILEKVRDDGECRAVVAVMAGSKGQSLQRYALDDLFFETRVSRNWILSYLTFLQERDIVEESEYGGISYYALSSRYLRGPLVSVLKLDEFEEKGRVREVLRDAVAREAFLEEEALEMIEKWKDHMVFSREDIGCILGSLVVHWKDYSGFLEKARADGLGVDIQPILKLLYLDDAERRREAVKLLVESRDKRMINPLLEHLRQEDVPEIKKLLITGIGLAGKKRAFLAIINALREIGDRQLRLKAIDFFCSISNGKAEEFLVDIREHEKDPTVLAKIESLLASPQVSE
;
A
#
# COMPACT_ATOMS: atom_id res chain seq x y z
N MET A 1 -19.78 -64.81 -51.52
CA MET A 1 -18.57 -64.73 -50.66
C MET A 1 -17.56 -63.75 -51.24
N GLN A 2 -17.17 -63.89 -52.50
CA GLN A 2 -16.20 -63.03 -53.18
C GLN A 2 -16.60 -61.54 -53.20
N ALA A 3 -17.85 -61.20 -53.53
CA ALA A 3 -18.34 -59.81 -53.47
C ALA A 3 -18.28 -59.19 -52.07
N LYS A 4 -18.62 -59.94 -51.01
CA LYS A 4 -18.48 -59.47 -49.61
C LYS A 4 -17.01 -59.27 -49.22
N LEU A 5 -16.09 -60.09 -49.74
CA LEU A 5 -14.66 -59.96 -49.48
C LEU A 5 -14.08 -58.73 -50.20
N GLU A 6 -14.52 -58.46 -51.43
CA GLU A 6 -14.14 -57.27 -52.20
C GLU A 6 -14.64 -55.97 -51.57
N ASP A 7 -15.87 -55.97 -51.03
CA ASP A 7 -16.40 -54.82 -50.31
C ASP A 7 -15.62 -54.55 -49.02
N VAL A 8 -15.32 -55.58 -48.23
CA VAL A 8 -14.48 -55.45 -47.01
C VAL A 8 -13.06 -54.97 -47.33
N LEU A 9 -12.45 -55.47 -48.41
CA LEU A 9 -11.12 -55.04 -48.85
C LEU A 9 -11.12 -53.58 -49.32
N LYS A 10 -12.14 -53.16 -50.07
CA LYS A 10 -12.31 -51.77 -50.53
C LYS A 10 -12.57 -50.81 -49.37
N ASP A 11 -13.33 -51.23 -48.36
CA ASP A 11 -13.55 -50.45 -47.15
C ASP A 11 -12.24 -50.27 -46.38
N LYS A 12 -11.47 -51.35 -46.18
CA LYS A 12 -10.15 -51.28 -45.55
C LYS A 12 -9.15 -50.42 -46.32
N GLU A 13 -9.18 -50.46 -47.65
CA GLU A 13 -8.37 -49.59 -48.50
C GLU A 13 -8.74 -48.10 -48.34
N ARG A 14 -10.04 -47.80 -48.19
CA ARG A 14 -10.53 -46.44 -47.95
C ARG A 14 -10.13 -45.93 -46.57
N GLU A 15 -10.22 -46.77 -45.53
CA GLU A 15 -9.74 -46.45 -44.18
C GLU A 15 -8.24 -46.12 -44.19
N LEU A 16 -7.44 -46.91 -44.90
CA LEU A 16 -6.00 -46.69 -45.08
C LEU A 16 -5.71 -45.35 -45.79
N LYS A 17 -6.50 -44.99 -46.82
CA LYS A 17 -6.36 -43.71 -47.54
C LYS A 17 -6.66 -42.49 -46.65
N LEU A 18 -7.72 -42.53 -45.85
CA LEU A 18 -8.04 -41.46 -44.90
C LEU A 18 -6.97 -41.32 -43.84
N TYR A 19 -6.48 -42.43 -43.29
CA TYR A 19 -5.40 -42.42 -42.32
C TYR A 19 -4.09 -41.87 -42.90
N GLN A 20 -3.75 -42.25 -44.13
CA GLN A 20 -2.57 -41.71 -44.82
C GLN A 20 -2.66 -40.18 -44.99
N ARG A 21 -3.82 -39.65 -45.39
CA ARG A 21 -4.03 -38.19 -45.51
C ARG A 21 -3.89 -37.46 -44.18
N PHE A 22 -4.34 -38.08 -43.09
CA PHE A 22 -4.10 -37.52 -41.75
C PHE A 22 -2.59 -37.49 -41.43
N LEU A 23 -1.85 -38.56 -41.73
CA LEU A 23 -0.40 -38.57 -41.56
C LEU A 23 0.29 -37.50 -42.40
N ASP A 24 -0.16 -37.29 -43.63
CA ASP A 24 0.37 -36.27 -44.53
C ASP A 24 0.08 -34.85 -44.01
N LEU A 25 -1.12 -34.60 -43.47
CA LEU A 25 -1.47 -33.35 -42.80
C LEU A 25 -0.59 -33.11 -41.58
N ARG A 26 -0.44 -34.13 -40.74
CA ARG A 26 0.40 -34.06 -39.54
C ARG A 26 1.84 -33.72 -39.92
N ALA A 27 2.43 -34.44 -40.88
CA ALA A 27 3.78 -34.19 -41.37
C ALA A 27 3.91 -32.77 -41.92
N PHE A 28 2.93 -32.31 -42.71
CA PHE A 28 2.90 -30.95 -43.23
C PHE A 28 2.88 -29.90 -42.11
N CYS A 29 2.06 -30.06 -41.07
CA CYS A 29 2.04 -29.17 -39.92
C CYS A 29 3.37 -29.19 -39.15
N GLU A 30 3.89 -30.38 -38.85
CA GLU A 30 5.13 -30.57 -38.07
C GLU A 30 6.38 -30.07 -38.81
N GLU A 31 6.45 -30.19 -40.14
CA GLU A 31 7.62 -29.82 -40.93
C GLU A 31 7.55 -28.42 -41.54
N LYS A 32 6.36 -27.89 -41.82
CA LYS A 32 6.18 -26.63 -42.58
C LYS A 32 5.51 -25.51 -41.79
N ILE A 33 4.67 -25.82 -40.81
CA ILE A 33 3.92 -24.82 -40.04
C ILE A 33 4.59 -24.56 -38.69
N PHE A 34 4.75 -25.58 -37.86
CA PHE A 34 5.26 -25.42 -36.49
C PHE A 34 6.72 -24.94 -36.37
N PRO A 35 7.67 -25.28 -37.26
CA PRO A 35 9.05 -24.80 -37.14
C PRO A 35 9.23 -23.29 -37.34
N GLY A 36 8.23 -22.61 -37.92
CA GLY A 36 8.25 -21.16 -38.19
C GLY A 36 7.36 -20.33 -37.28
N ILE A 37 6.78 -20.94 -36.25
CA ILE A 37 5.88 -20.30 -35.28
C ILE A 37 6.55 -20.42 -33.92
N ASP A 38 6.66 -19.32 -33.17
CA ASP A 38 7.10 -19.40 -31.77
C ASP A 38 6.25 -20.46 -31.05
N VAL A 39 6.86 -21.09 -30.05
CA VAL A 39 6.55 -22.43 -29.53
C VAL A 39 5.14 -22.68 -28.92
N PRO A 40 4.20 -21.74 -28.63
CA PRO A 40 2.92 -22.11 -28.01
C PRO A 40 1.98 -23.03 -28.79
N LEU A 41 1.94 -22.95 -30.12
CA LEU A 41 0.89 -23.63 -30.91
C LEU A 41 1.07 -25.15 -30.97
N LYS A 42 2.33 -25.61 -31.06
CA LYS A 42 2.66 -27.03 -31.15
C LYS A 42 2.30 -27.75 -29.85
N GLY A 43 2.70 -27.20 -28.69
CA GLY A 43 2.40 -27.78 -27.38
C GLY A 43 0.89 -27.89 -27.13
N HIS A 44 0.13 -26.84 -27.44
CA HIS A 44 -1.34 -26.86 -27.34
C HIS A 44 -1.97 -27.96 -28.21
N THR A 45 -1.52 -28.09 -29.46
CA THR A 45 -2.02 -29.11 -30.39
C THR A 45 -1.73 -30.53 -29.88
N GLU A 46 -0.52 -30.75 -29.35
CA GLU A 46 -0.10 -32.04 -28.80
C GLU A 46 -0.88 -32.41 -27.52
N ALA A 47 -1.10 -31.44 -26.61
CA ALA A 47 -1.86 -31.65 -25.39
C ALA A 47 -3.34 -31.94 -25.66
N LEU A 48 -3.97 -31.16 -26.55
CA LEU A 48 -5.36 -31.39 -26.97
C LEU A 48 -5.53 -32.76 -27.64
N LYS A 49 -4.58 -33.15 -28.49
CA LYS A 49 -4.57 -34.46 -29.13
C LYS A 49 -4.52 -35.58 -28.08
N GLY A 50 -3.61 -35.47 -27.10
CA GLY A 50 -3.48 -36.45 -26.01
C GLY A 50 -4.80 -36.65 -25.26
N LEU A 51 -5.42 -35.55 -24.80
CA LEU A 51 -6.72 -35.59 -24.12
C LEU A 51 -7.82 -36.23 -24.98
N MET A 52 -7.86 -35.92 -26.28
CA MET A 52 -8.85 -36.51 -27.19
C MET A 52 -8.63 -38.01 -27.39
N GLU A 53 -7.38 -38.45 -27.54
CA GLU A 53 -7.04 -39.86 -27.68
C GLU A 53 -7.41 -40.65 -26.42
N GLU A 54 -7.23 -40.07 -25.24
CA GLU A 54 -7.62 -40.67 -23.96
C GLU A 54 -9.14 -40.67 -23.73
N ILE A 55 -9.86 -39.62 -24.14
CA ILE A 55 -11.32 -39.56 -24.00
C ILE A 55 -12.03 -40.59 -24.90
N ILE A 56 -11.47 -40.87 -26.07
CA ILE A 56 -12.06 -41.79 -27.04
C ILE A 56 -11.83 -43.24 -26.61
N PRO A 57 -12.88 -44.07 -26.47
CA PRO A 57 -12.74 -45.48 -26.11
C PRO A 57 -11.79 -46.28 -27.02
N ASP A 58 -11.12 -47.27 -26.44
CA ASP A 58 -10.22 -48.20 -27.14
C ASP A 58 -10.95 -48.84 -28.34
N PRO A 59 -10.30 -49.00 -29.52
CA PRO A 59 -10.86 -49.68 -30.68
C PRO A 59 -11.60 -51.00 -30.40
N LYS A 60 -11.23 -51.76 -29.36
CA LYS A 60 -11.89 -53.03 -29.00
C LYS A 60 -13.26 -52.85 -28.34
N ASP A 61 -13.48 -51.72 -27.68
CA ASP A 61 -14.70 -51.39 -26.93
C ASP A 61 -15.65 -50.49 -27.74
N ARG A 62 -15.19 -49.99 -28.90
CA ARG A 62 -16.03 -49.34 -29.90
C ARG A 62 -17.02 -50.37 -30.43
N ARG A 63 -18.32 -50.13 -30.25
CA ARG A 63 -19.34 -50.76 -31.10
C ARG A 63 -18.97 -50.42 -32.57
N GLU A 64 -19.30 -51.27 -33.54
CA GLU A 64 -19.01 -51.13 -34.99
C GLU A 64 -19.44 -49.79 -35.65
N GLU A 65 -19.90 -48.82 -34.86
CA GLU A 65 -20.49 -47.55 -35.24
C GLU A 65 -19.50 -46.37 -35.32
N MET A 66 -18.30 -46.44 -34.70
CA MET A 66 -17.32 -45.35 -34.81
C MET A 66 -16.36 -45.58 -35.98
N PHE A 67 -16.54 -44.85 -37.09
CA PHE A 67 -15.85 -45.10 -38.35
C PHE A 67 -14.51 -44.36 -38.44
N SER A 68 -13.59 -44.85 -39.28
CA SER A 68 -12.30 -44.18 -39.59
C SER A 68 -12.44 -42.71 -39.96
N GLY A 69 -13.55 -42.34 -40.61
CA GLY A 69 -13.87 -40.95 -40.99
C GLY A 69 -14.12 -40.03 -39.80
N GLU A 70 -14.69 -40.52 -38.70
CA GLU A 70 -14.95 -39.72 -37.49
C GLU A 70 -13.65 -39.40 -36.75
N ILE A 71 -12.77 -40.39 -36.62
CA ILE A 71 -11.43 -40.23 -36.04
C ILE A 71 -10.60 -39.29 -36.92
N PHE A 72 -10.66 -39.49 -38.24
CA PHE A 72 -10.00 -38.60 -39.21
C PHE A 72 -10.43 -37.15 -39.03
N VAL A 73 -11.75 -36.88 -38.98
CA VAL A 73 -12.29 -35.52 -38.79
C VAL A 73 -11.82 -34.92 -37.46
N LEU A 74 -11.87 -35.68 -36.36
CA LEU A 74 -11.44 -35.21 -35.05
C LEU A 74 -9.95 -34.84 -35.02
N LEU A 75 -9.10 -35.72 -35.53
CA LEU A 75 -7.67 -35.48 -35.58
C LEU A 75 -7.30 -34.33 -36.52
N CYS A 76 -7.97 -34.22 -37.68
CA CYS A 76 -7.79 -33.07 -38.56
C CYS A 76 -8.25 -31.76 -37.91
N ALA A 77 -9.36 -31.77 -37.14
CA ALA A 77 -9.81 -30.59 -36.40
C ALA A 77 -8.76 -30.10 -35.41
N VAL A 78 -8.07 -31.01 -34.70
CA VAL A 78 -6.97 -30.64 -33.78
C VAL A 78 -5.85 -29.86 -34.48
N TYR A 79 -5.41 -30.28 -35.66
CA TYR A 79 -4.32 -29.57 -36.38
C TYR A 79 -4.79 -28.31 -37.13
N LEU A 80 -6.09 -28.20 -37.46
CA LEU A 80 -6.63 -27.13 -38.30
C LEU A 80 -7.40 -26.04 -37.54
N HIS A 81 -7.74 -26.24 -36.26
CA HIS A 81 -8.61 -25.31 -35.54
C HIS A 81 -8.01 -23.92 -35.29
N ASP A 82 -6.69 -23.84 -35.11
CA ASP A 82 -5.98 -22.61 -34.77
C ASP A 82 -5.17 -22.02 -35.93
N THR A 83 -5.42 -22.48 -37.16
CA THR A 83 -4.76 -21.99 -38.38
C THR A 83 -5.02 -20.49 -38.61
N GLY A 84 -6.12 -19.95 -38.09
CA GLY A 84 -6.42 -18.52 -38.12
C GLY A 84 -5.43 -17.65 -37.32
N PHE A 85 -4.78 -18.21 -36.30
CA PHE A 85 -3.80 -17.49 -35.46
C PHE A 85 -2.42 -17.39 -36.10
N ILE A 86 -2.16 -18.10 -37.20
CA ILE A 86 -0.81 -18.17 -37.80
C ILE A 86 -0.31 -16.78 -38.23
N LYS A 87 -1.17 -15.79 -38.49
CA LYS A 87 -0.75 -14.40 -38.77
C LYS A 87 -0.14 -13.65 -37.58
N GLN A 88 -0.45 -14.05 -36.36
CA GLN A 88 0.08 -13.45 -35.13
C GLN A 88 1.51 -13.93 -34.83
N TYR A 89 2.01 -14.87 -35.61
CA TYR A 89 3.35 -15.45 -35.53
C TYR A 89 4.01 -15.20 -36.90
N GLU A 90 5.26 -14.75 -36.95
CA GLU A 90 5.89 -14.25 -38.19
C GLU A 90 6.05 -15.31 -39.30
N TRP A 91 4.98 -15.57 -40.06
CA TRP A 91 5.00 -16.57 -41.12
C TRP A 91 5.58 -15.99 -42.42
N ASN A 92 6.84 -16.31 -42.69
CA ASN A 92 7.59 -15.71 -43.80
C ASN A 92 7.44 -16.41 -45.17
N HIS A 93 6.77 -17.57 -45.27
CA HIS A 93 6.89 -18.45 -46.45
C HIS A 93 5.67 -18.56 -47.39
N ASN A 94 4.50 -17.99 -47.09
CA ASN A 94 3.33 -18.03 -47.99
C ASN A 94 2.49 -16.73 -47.96
N ARG A 95 3.09 -15.60 -48.37
CA ARG A 95 2.42 -14.28 -48.45
C ARG A 95 1.22 -14.24 -49.41
N GLU A 96 1.13 -15.12 -50.40
CA GLU A 96 0.04 -15.12 -51.39
C GLU A 96 -1.32 -15.56 -50.82
N ILE A 97 -1.34 -16.54 -49.91
CA ILE A 97 -2.57 -17.05 -49.27
C ILE A 97 -3.11 -16.04 -48.25
N LEU A 98 -2.22 -15.26 -47.63
CA LEU A 98 -2.56 -14.32 -46.54
C LEU A 98 -3.08 -12.96 -47.04
N ASN A 99 -2.88 -12.60 -48.32
CA ASN A 99 -3.10 -11.25 -48.88
C ASN A 99 -4.39 -11.07 -49.70
N SER A 100 -5.34 -12.01 -49.68
CA SER A 100 -6.64 -11.80 -50.33
C SER A 100 -7.54 -10.89 -49.48
N ASN A 101 -8.05 -9.81 -50.08
CA ASN A 101 -8.80 -8.73 -49.41
C ASN A 101 -10.33 -8.94 -49.42
N VAL A 102 -10.80 -10.19 -49.52
CA VAL A 102 -12.22 -10.49 -49.67
C VAL A 102 -12.62 -11.52 -48.60
N ILE A 103 -13.43 -11.08 -47.62
CA ILE A 103 -14.21 -11.85 -46.61
C ILE A 103 -13.62 -11.88 -45.16
N PRO A 104 -14.47 -11.85 -44.09
CA PRO A 104 -14.03 -11.70 -42.69
C PRO A 104 -13.37 -12.93 -42.04
N ASP A 105 -13.59 -14.15 -42.52
CA ASP A 105 -13.07 -15.38 -41.87
C ASP A 105 -11.84 -15.96 -42.60
N LYS A 106 -10.68 -15.36 -42.36
CA LYS A 106 -9.41 -15.76 -42.98
C LYS A 106 -8.94 -17.18 -42.59
N GLY A 107 -9.36 -17.72 -41.43
CA GLY A 107 -9.01 -19.08 -40.98
C GLY A 107 -9.70 -20.19 -41.77
N LEU A 108 -10.97 -20.01 -42.14
CA LEU A 108 -11.72 -20.95 -42.98
C LEU A 108 -11.06 -21.13 -44.35
N PHE A 109 -10.65 -20.03 -44.98
CA PHE A 109 -9.99 -20.06 -46.28
C PHE A 109 -8.66 -20.85 -46.25
N LEU A 110 -7.86 -20.65 -45.21
CA LEU A 110 -6.60 -21.36 -45.04
C LEU A 110 -6.83 -22.86 -44.86
N ASN A 111 -7.86 -23.26 -44.08
CA ASN A 111 -8.26 -24.65 -43.94
C ASN A 111 -8.63 -25.28 -45.29
N TYR A 112 -9.47 -24.63 -46.10
CA TYR A 112 -9.84 -25.16 -47.43
C TYR A 112 -8.64 -25.28 -48.39
N GLU A 113 -7.69 -24.34 -48.33
CA GLU A 113 -6.49 -24.38 -49.17
C GLU A 113 -5.52 -25.48 -48.73
N ILE A 114 -5.33 -25.69 -47.42
CA ILE A 114 -4.57 -26.83 -46.88
C ILE A 114 -5.23 -28.15 -47.28
N GLY A 115 -6.55 -28.25 -47.10
CA GLY A 115 -7.33 -29.43 -47.50
C GLY A 115 -7.18 -29.74 -48.99
N ARG A 116 -7.25 -28.72 -49.87
CA ARG A 116 -7.03 -28.89 -51.31
C ARG A 116 -5.63 -29.43 -51.63
N ARG A 117 -4.58 -28.93 -50.99
CA ARG A 117 -3.18 -29.35 -51.23
C ARG A 117 -2.90 -30.79 -50.78
N LEU A 118 -3.56 -31.22 -49.72
CA LEU A 118 -3.42 -32.56 -49.14
C LEU A 118 -4.50 -33.53 -49.65
N ASN A 119 -5.27 -33.12 -50.66
CA ASN A 119 -6.34 -33.92 -51.26
C ASN A 119 -7.38 -34.42 -50.23
N ILE A 120 -7.70 -33.60 -49.23
CA ILE A 120 -8.77 -33.86 -48.27
C ILE A 120 -10.13 -33.54 -48.93
N PRO A 121 -11.14 -34.43 -48.86
CA PRO A 121 -12.44 -34.20 -49.48
C PRO A 121 -13.11 -32.89 -48.99
N PRO A 122 -13.74 -32.10 -49.87
CA PRO A 122 -14.40 -30.85 -49.48
C PRO A 122 -15.49 -31.04 -48.41
N SER A 123 -16.25 -32.12 -48.51
CA SER A 123 -17.25 -32.54 -47.51
C SER A 123 -16.63 -32.80 -46.14
N ALA A 124 -15.44 -33.42 -46.08
CA ALA A 124 -14.73 -33.62 -44.83
C ALA A 124 -14.24 -32.27 -44.23
N MET A 125 -13.78 -31.35 -45.08
CA MET A 125 -13.36 -30.00 -44.65
C MET A 125 -14.51 -29.18 -44.07
N GLU A 126 -15.72 -29.31 -44.62
CA GLU A 126 -16.91 -28.67 -44.07
C GLU A 126 -17.27 -29.23 -42.68
N ILE A 127 -17.16 -30.55 -42.48
CA ILE A 127 -17.37 -31.17 -41.16
C ILE A 127 -16.31 -30.70 -40.16
N ILE A 128 -15.04 -30.71 -40.56
CA ILE A 128 -13.92 -30.24 -39.73
C ILE A 128 -14.18 -28.80 -39.28
N ASN A 129 -14.53 -27.92 -40.21
CA ASN A 129 -14.85 -26.53 -39.89
C ASN A 129 -16.10 -26.42 -38.99
N ALA A 130 -17.12 -27.25 -39.18
CA ALA A 130 -18.29 -27.26 -38.30
C ALA A 130 -17.93 -27.68 -36.85
N VAL A 131 -17.02 -28.64 -36.68
CA VAL A 131 -16.49 -29.05 -35.36
C VAL A 131 -15.67 -27.91 -34.75
N ILE A 132 -14.78 -27.29 -35.53
CA ILE A 132 -13.97 -26.13 -35.13
C ILE A 132 -14.89 -24.98 -34.68
N TYR A 133 -15.88 -24.57 -35.44
CA TYR A 133 -16.72 -23.40 -35.10
C TYR A 133 -18.01 -23.76 -34.36
N SER A 134 -18.06 -24.94 -33.73
CA SER A 134 -19.25 -25.46 -33.07
C SER A 134 -19.80 -24.60 -31.94
N HIS A 135 -18.95 -23.79 -31.30
CA HIS A 135 -19.36 -22.81 -30.28
C HIS A 135 -20.11 -21.58 -30.87
N SER A 136 -19.97 -21.34 -32.18
CA SER A 136 -20.53 -20.17 -32.88
C SER A 136 -21.70 -20.53 -33.83
N ILE A 137 -21.83 -21.80 -34.24
CA ILE A 137 -22.84 -22.25 -35.21
C ILE A 137 -24.09 -22.81 -34.51
N LYS A 138 -25.27 -22.26 -34.84
CA LYS A 138 -26.54 -22.58 -34.13
C LYS A 138 -27.19 -23.93 -34.49
N LYS A 139 -26.89 -24.53 -35.65
CA LYS A 139 -27.42 -25.85 -36.05
C LYS A 139 -26.41 -26.59 -36.93
N ILE A 140 -25.91 -27.72 -36.44
CA ILE A 140 -25.06 -28.65 -37.19
C ILE A 140 -25.90 -29.91 -37.49
N PRO A 141 -25.96 -30.40 -38.75
CA PRO A 141 -26.66 -31.63 -39.10
C PRO A 141 -26.15 -32.84 -38.29
N LEU A 142 -27.06 -33.72 -37.88
CA LEU A 142 -26.75 -34.95 -37.12
C LEU A 142 -25.89 -35.92 -37.93
N GLU A 143 -26.15 -35.99 -39.23
CA GLU A 143 -25.42 -36.83 -40.17
C GLU A 143 -24.77 -35.97 -41.25
N TRP A 144 -23.57 -36.36 -41.65
CA TRP A 144 -22.82 -35.75 -42.74
C TRP A 144 -22.29 -36.81 -43.68
N GLU A 145 -22.10 -36.45 -44.94
CA GLU A 145 -21.68 -37.40 -45.97
C GLU A 145 -20.31 -36.99 -46.52
N ILE A 146 -19.32 -37.88 -46.39
CA ILE A 146 -18.04 -37.77 -47.09
C ILE A 146 -18.17 -38.49 -48.43
N GLU A 147 -18.29 -37.69 -49.49
CA GLU A 147 -18.28 -38.17 -50.88
C GLU A 147 -16.84 -38.16 -51.45
N GLU A 148 -16.42 -39.29 -52.00
CA GLU A 148 -15.11 -39.46 -52.64
C GLU A 148 -15.18 -40.50 -53.76
N ASP A 149 -14.70 -40.15 -54.97
CA ASP A 149 -14.69 -41.02 -56.16
C ASP A 149 -16.06 -41.71 -56.45
N GLY A 150 -17.16 -41.00 -56.19
CA GLY A 150 -18.53 -41.49 -56.37
C GLY A 150 -19.02 -42.46 -55.27
N LYS A 151 -18.26 -42.65 -54.19
CA LYS A 151 -18.64 -43.42 -53.00
C LYS A 151 -18.93 -42.51 -51.81
N LYS A 152 -19.95 -42.88 -51.04
CA LYS A 152 -20.48 -42.11 -49.90
C LYS A 152 -20.07 -42.79 -48.59
N ALA A 153 -19.55 -42.04 -47.63
CA ALA A 153 -19.41 -42.49 -46.24
C ALA A 153 -20.24 -41.57 -45.35
N ILE A 154 -21.10 -42.13 -44.51
CA ILE A 154 -21.98 -41.34 -43.66
C ILE A 154 -21.38 -41.29 -42.26
N ILE A 155 -21.06 -40.09 -41.80
CA ILE A 155 -20.79 -39.80 -40.40
C ILE A 155 -22.13 -39.58 -39.72
N ARG A 156 -22.54 -40.48 -38.84
CA ARG A 156 -23.89 -40.49 -38.25
C ARG A 156 -24.00 -39.69 -36.95
N ASN A 157 -22.87 -39.34 -36.34
CA ASN A 157 -22.82 -38.79 -34.99
C ASN A 157 -21.89 -37.57 -34.86
N THR A 158 -21.99 -36.60 -35.77
CA THR A 158 -21.19 -35.36 -35.73
C THR A 158 -21.32 -34.59 -34.41
N ARG A 159 -22.48 -34.68 -33.75
CA ARG A 159 -22.68 -34.10 -32.42
C ARG A 159 -21.75 -34.69 -31.37
N ILE A 160 -21.41 -35.98 -31.44
CA ILE A 160 -20.48 -36.62 -30.49
C ILE A 160 -19.06 -36.11 -30.73
N LEU A 161 -18.64 -35.99 -32.00
CA LEU A 161 -17.33 -35.41 -32.35
C LEU A 161 -17.17 -34.00 -31.76
N MET A 162 -18.22 -33.20 -31.88
CA MET A 162 -18.29 -31.86 -31.29
C MET A 162 -18.18 -31.90 -29.76
N GLN A 163 -18.88 -32.83 -29.09
CA GLN A 163 -18.84 -32.93 -27.62
C GLN A 163 -17.47 -33.38 -27.12
N VAL A 164 -16.82 -34.34 -27.79
CA VAL A 164 -15.45 -34.77 -27.48
C VAL A 164 -14.49 -33.59 -27.63
N PHE A 165 -14.49 -32.94 -28.79
CA PHE A 165 -13.61 -31.80 -29.05
C PHE A 165 -13.80 -30.64 -28.06
N ASN A 166 -15.06 -30.31 -27.73
CA ASN A 166 -15.36 -29.25 -26.78
C ASN A 166 -15.00 -29.60 -25.33
N PHE A 167 -15.20 -30.85 -24.92
CA PHE A 167 -14.88 -31.28 -23.55
C PHE A 167 -13.37 -31.43 -23.34
N SER A 168 -12.62 -31.90 -24.35
CA SER A 168 -11.15 -31.86 -24.32
C SER A 168 -10.62 -30.45 -24.13
N HIS A 169 -11.21 -29.44 -24.79
CA HIS A 169 -10.88 -28.04 -24.53
C HIS A 169 -11.24 -27.55 -23.13
N VAL A 170 -12.34 -28.03 -22.53
CA VAL A 170 -12.69 -27.69 -21.14
C VAL A 170 -11.62 -28.19 -20.17
N LEU A 171 -11.15 -29.43 -20.35
CA LEU A 171 -10.09 -30.00 -19.51
C LEU A 171 -8.75 -29.28 -19.74
N LEU A 172 -8.40 -29.02 -21.00
CA LEU A 172 -7.19 -28.30 -21.36
C LEU A 172 -7.18 -26.86 -20.79
N ASP A 173 -8.26 -26.10 -20.99
CA ASP A 173 -8.38 -24.72 -20.49
C ASP A 173 -8.31 -24.69 -18.95
N ALA A 174 -8.87 -25.70 -18.28
CA ALA A 174 -8.91 -25.80 -16.82
C ALA A 174 -7.57 -26.21 -16.19
N PHE A 175 -6.82 -27.14 -16.80
CA PHE A 175 -5.70 -27.82 -16.14
C PHE A 175 -4.34 -27.72 -16.85
N ASP A 176 -4.28 -27.36 -18.14
CA ASP A 176 -3.01 -27.23 -18.84
C ASP A 176 -2.35 -25.88 -18.53
N PRO A 177 -1.14 -25.86 -17.93
CA PRO A 177 -0.36 -24.64 -17.69
C PRO A 177 0.23 -24.03 -18.97
N GLY A 178 -0.14 -24.55 -20.14
CA GLY A 178 0.24 -24.08 -21.46
C GLY A 178 0.26 -22.55 -21.60
N PRO A 179 1.08 -22.04 -22.54
CA PRO A 179 1.56 -20.66 -22.58
C PRO A 179 0.42 -19.64 -22.39
N SER A 180 0.72 -18.59 -21.63
CA SER A 180 -0.13 -17.50 -21.11
C SER A 180 -0.96 -16.70 -22.15
N ARG A 181 -1.11 -17.19 -23.36
CA ARG A 181 -1.83 -16.55 -24.45
C ARG A 181 -3.32 -16.90 -24.37
N LEU A 182 -4.08 -15.98 -23.80
CA LEU A 182 -5.56 -15.95 -23.82
C LEU A 182 -6.15 -16.21 -25.23
N SER A 183 -5.39 -15.95 -26.31
CA SER A 183 -5.83 -16.13 -27.68
C SER A 183 -6.06 -17.59 -28.09
N LEU A 184 -5.40 -18.58 -27.47
CA LEU A 184 -5.59 -20.01 -27.79
C LEU A 184 -6.69 -20.68 -26.95
N ARG A 185 -7.20 -20.00 -25.91
CA ARG A 185 -8.25 -20.53 -25.02
C ARG A 185 -9.62 -20.24 -25.61
N ARG A 186 -10.38 -21.29 -25.92
CA ARG A 186 -11.62 -21.18 -26.70
C ARG A 186 -12.83 -20.68 -25.93
N ARG A 187 -12.86 -20.87 -24.62
CA ARG A 187 -14.04 -20.55 -23.80
C ARG A 187 -13.91 -19.33 -22.92
N GLY A 188 -12.84 -18.54 -23.07
CA GLY A 188 -12.70 -17.24 -22.39
C GLY A 188 -12.76 -17.28 -20.87
N ILE A 189 -12.74 -18.47 -20.26
CA ILE A 189 -12.72 -18.66 -18.82
C ILE A 189 -11.33 -19.17 -18.52
N VAL A 190 -10.44 -18.25 -18.22
CA VAL A 190 -9.48 -18.28 -17.10
C VAL A 190 -8.84 -16.90 -17.15
N GLN A 191 -9.20 -16.02 -16.21
CA GLN A 191 -8.39 -14.83 -15.96
C GLN A 191 -6.98 -15.32 -15.58
N PRO A 192 -5.88 -14.67 -16.04
CA PRO A 192 -4.50 -15.20 -15.99
C PRO A 192 -3.91 -15.62 -14.62
N GLY A 193 -4.68 -15.59 -13.52
CA GLY A 193 -4.28 -16.01 -12.17
C GLY A 193 -4.94 -17.30 -11.63
N LEU A 194 -5.66 -18.08 -12.45
CA LEU A 194 -6.61 -19.13 -12.00
C LEU A 194 -6.38 -20.50 -12.66
N GLN A 195 -5.17 -21.05 -12.60
CA GLN A 195 -4.97 -22.48 -12.91
C GLN A 195 -4.35 -23.17 -11.71
N PRO A 196 -4.93 -24.29 -11.24
CA PRO A 196 -4.29 -25.16 -10.25
C PRO A 196 -3.09 -25.83 -10.93
N ARG A 197 -1.96 -25.12 -10.97
CA ARG A 197 -0.74 -25.59 -11.64
C ARG A 197 -0.30 -26.89 -11.00
N GLY A 198 -0.17 -27.94 -11.82
CA GLY A 198 0.22 -29.28 -11.34
C GLY A 198 -0.96 -30.20 -11.01
N ALA A 199 -2.19 -29.86 -11.41
CA ALA A 199 -3.28 -30.83 -11.46
C ALA A 199 -3.00 -31.88 -12.53
N GLU A 200 -3.10 -33.16 -12.17
CA GLU A 200 -2.96 -34.29 -13.09
C GLU A 200 -4.35 -34.80 -13.47
N VAL A 201 -4.57 -35.00 -14.77
CA VAL A 201 -5.82 -35.54 -15.32
C VAL A 201 -5.51 -36.92 -15.88
N ASP A 202 -6.15 -37.95 -15.32
CA ASP A 202 -6.05 -39.34 -15.74
C ASP A 202 -7.43 -39.82 -16.21
N ILE A 203 -7.51 -40.31 -17.46
CA ILE A 203 -8.77 -40.70 -18.09
C ILE A 203 -8.74 -42.21 -18.38
N ASP A 204 -9.57 -42.95 -17.66
CA ASP A 204 -9.84 -44.36 -17.94
C ASP A 204 -11.14 -44.48 -18.74
N ALA A 205 -11.02 -44.47 -20.07
CA ALA A 205 -12.17 -44.64 -20.96
C ALA A 205 -12.82 -46.03 -20.88
N ARG A 206 -12.14 -47.05 -20.34
CA ARG A 206 -12.70 -48.42 -20.20
C ARG A 206 -13.61 -48.52 -18.99
N GLU A 207 -13.19 -47.96 -17.85
CA GLU A 207 -14.03 -47.83 -16.66
C GLU A 207 -14.98 -46.63 -16.73
N GLY A 208 -14.77 -45.74 -17.70
CA GLY A 208 -15.54 -44.52 -17.89
C GLY A 208 -15.33 -43.53 -16.74
N LEU A 209 -14.12 -43.47 -16.19
CA LEU A 209 -13.76 -42.65 -15.04
C LEU A 209 -12.72 -41.61 -15.45
N ILE A 210 -12.92 -40.37 -15.02
CA ILE A 210 -11.91 -39.31 -15.13
C ILE A 210 -11.46 -38.99 -13.71
N ARG A 211 -10.16 -39.14 -13.44
CA ARG A 211 -9.56 -38.82 -12.15
C ARG A 211 -8.77 -37.53 -12.29
N ILE A 212 -9.04 -36.60 -11.38
CA ILE A 212 -8.31 -35.34 -11.29
C ILE A 212 -7.65 -35.30 -9.93
N SER A 213 -6.32 -35.38 -9.91
CA SER A 213 -5.53 -35.31 -8.68
C SER A 213 -4.81 -33.98 -8.56
N TYR A 214 -4.91 -33.37 -7.38
CA TYR A 214 -4.29 -32.08 -7.12
C TYR A 214 -3.79 -32.00 -5.66
N SER A 215 -2.57 -31.49 -5.49
CA SER A 215 -2.01 -31.22 -4.17
C SER A 215 -1.94 -29.71 -3.98
N ALA A 216 -2.86 -29.17 -3.20
CA ALA A 216 -2.88 -27.75 -2.86
C ALA A 216 -1.69 -27.42 -1.96
N GLY A 217 -0.86 -26.47 -2.41
CA GLY A 217 0.23 -25.92 -1.61
C GLY A 217 -0.26 -24.81 -0.69
N LEU A 218 -1.33 -24.12 -1.09
CA LEU A 218 -1.87 -22.96 -0.42
C LEU A 218 -3.41 -23.00 -0.29
N PRO A 219 -4.00 -22.37 0.74
CA PRO A 219 -5.46 -22.26 0.86
C PRO A 219 -6.16 -21.64 -0.35
N HIS A 220 -5.58 -20.62 -1.00
CA HIS A 220 -6.13 -20.05 -2.25
C HIS A 220 -6.28 -21.11 -3.34
N ASP A 221 -5.34 -22.07 -3.43
CA ASP A 221 -5.41 -23.16 -4.41
C ASP A 221 -6.67 -24.02 -4.24
N LEU A 222 -7.17 -24.20 -3.01
CA LEU A 222 -8.41 -24.93 -2.74
C LEU A 222 -9.64 -24.21 -3.31
N HIS A 223 -9.67 -22.87 -3.23
CA HIS A 223 -10.73 -22.08 -3.84
C HIS A 223 -10.68 -22.16 -5.37
N VAL A 224 -9.49 -22.08 -5.95
CA VAL A 224 -9.29 -22.21 -7.40
C VAL A 224 -9.75 -23.58 -7.90
N ILE A 225 -9.35 -24.66 -7.23
CA ILE A 225 -9.73 -26.02 -7.64
C ILE A 225 -11.23 -26.27 -7.44
N GLU A 226 -11.88 -25.72 -6.41
CA GLU A 226 -13.34 -25.90 -6.21
C GLU A 226 -14.16 -25.17 -7.29
N ARG A 227 -13.69 -24.01 -7.75
CA ARG A 227 -14.26 -23.32 -8.92
C ARG A 227 -14.07 -24.10 -10.21
N ALA A 228 -12.85 -24.60 -10.45
CA ALA A 228 -12.56 -25.44 -11.61
C ALA A 228 -13.43 -26.70 -11.59
N LYS A 229 -13.57 -27.34 -10.43
CA LYS A 229 -14.43 -28.50 -10.20
C LYS A 229 -15.89 -28.20 -10.51
N SER A 230 -16.46 -27.14 -9.97
CA SER A 230 -17.84 -26.74 -10.27
C SER A 230 -18.09 -26.55 -11.77
N TYR A 231 -17.15 -25.91 -12.48
CA TYR A 231 -17.23 -25.71 -13.93
C TYR A 231 -17.09 -27.01 -14.73
N VAL A 232 -16.04 -27.79 -14.45
CA VAL A 232 -15.73 -29.05 -15.14
C VAL A 232 -16.83 -30.07 -14.90
N GLN A 233 -17.34 -30.19 -13.67
CA GLN A 233 -18.46 -31.10 -13.34
C GLN A 233 -19.72 -30.72 -14.13
N SER A 234 -20.07 -29.42 -14.19
CA SER A 234 -21.22 -28.96 -14.97
C SER A 234 -21.07 -29.27 -16.46
N MET A 235 -19.86 -29.08 -17.00
CA MET A 235 -19.57 -29.38 -18.41
C MET A 235 -19.54 -30.87 -18.70
N PHE A 236 -19.04 -31.68 -17.76
CA PHE A 236 -19.00 -33.13 -17.84
C PHE A 236 -20.40 -33.73 -17.83
N GLU A 237 -21.32 -33.27 -16.99
CA GLU A 237 -22.70 -33.76 -17.01
C GLU A 237 -23.38 -33.53 -18.37
N SER A 238 -23.16 -32.36 -18.96
CA SER A 238 -23.63 -32.08 -20.33
C SER A 238 -22.96 -32.99 -21.38
N PHE A 239 -21.66 -33.23 -21.25
CA PHE A 239 -20.91 -34.14 -22.12
C PHE A 239 -21.45 -35.58 -22.01
N LYS A 240 -21.49 -36.12 -20.78
CA LYS A 240 -21.97 -37.45 -20.41
C LYS A 240 -23.39 -37.70 -20.94
N GLN A 241 -24.33 -36.78 -20.72
CA GLN A 241 -25.71 -36.94 -21.24
C GLN A 241 -25.77 -37.06 -22.77
N GLN A 242 -24.83 -36.44 -23.48
CA GLN A 242 -24.84 -36.40 -24.94
C GLN A 242 -24.09 -37.56 -25.59
N VAL A 243 -23.11 -38.14 -24.90
CA VAL A 243 -22.27 -39.25 -25.42
C VAL A 243 -22.64 -40.62 -24.87
N SER A 244 -23.21 -40.71 -23.66
CA SER A 244 -23.44 -42.00 -22.97
C SER A 244 -24.29 -42.97 -23.79
N GLY A 245 -23.80 -44.20 -23.91
CA GLY A 245 -24.49 -45.30 -24.61
C GLY A 245 -24.37 -45.24 -26.13
N ARG A 246 -23.61 -44.29 -26.70
CA ARG A 246 -23.35 -44.14 -28.13
C ARG A 246 -21.87 -44.34 -28.42
N LEU A 247 -21.51 -44.93 -29.57
CA LEU A 247 -20.12 -45.11 -30.02
C LEU A 247 -19.16 -45.76 -28.99
N GLY A 248 -19.68 -46.54 -28.03
CA GLY A 248 -18.89 -47.18 -26.97
C GLY A 248 -18.59 -46.29 -25.75
N PHE A 249 -19.05 -45.03 -25.72
CA PHE A 249 -18.85 -44.14 -24.58
C PHE A 249 -19.72 -44.56 -23.38
N GLN A 250 -19.08 -44.83 -22.24
CA GLN A 250 -19.73 -45.23 -20.98
C GLN A 250 -19.13 -44.50 -19.76
N TYR A 251 -19.09 -43.17 -19.80
CA TYR A 251 -18.60 -42.38 -18.66
C TYR A 251 -19.58 -42.39 -17.47
N SER A 252 -19.07 -42.73 -16.30
CA SER A 252 -19.82 -42.87 -15.06
C SER A 252 -19.69 -41.62 -14.18
N ASP A 253 -18.47 -41.17 -13.85
CA ASP A 253 -18.24 -40.04 -12.96
C ASP A 253 -16.85 -39.39 -13.15
N ILE A 254 -16.66 -38.22 -12.52
CA ILE A 254 -15.34 -37.60 -12.29
C ILE A 254 -14.98 -37.72 -10.81
N VAL A 255 -13.82 -38.30 -10.54
CA VAL A 255 -13.27 -38.46 -9.19
C VAL A 255 -12.21 -37.39 -8.95
N TRP A 256 -12.31 -36.72 -7.80
CA TRP A 256 -11.41 -35.64 -7.39
C TRP A 256 -10.58 -36.09 -6.20
N ASP A 257 -9.27 -36.22 -6.40
CA ASP A 257 -8.30 -36.56 -5.36
C ASP A 257 -7.52 -35.32 -4.95
N ILE A 258 -8.12 -34.51 -4.06
CA ILE A 258 -7.54 -33.25 -3.58
C ILE A 258 -6.83 -33.49 -2.25
N ARG A 259 -5.53 -33.18 -2.18
CA ARG A 259 -4.71 -33.25 -0.97
C ARG A 259 -4.25 -31.85 -0.56
N SER A 260 -4.05 -31.64 0.74
CA SER A 260 -3.48 -30.42 1.30
C SER A 260 -2.61 -30.74 2.52
N ASP A 261 -1.43 -30.13 2.62
CA ASP A 261 -0.58 -30.09 3.82
C ASP A 261 -0.06 -28.67 3.99
N PHE A 262 -0.85 -27.83 4.67
CA PHE A 262 -0.49 -26.42 4.87
C PHE A 262 0.49 -26.29 6.03
N ARG A 263 1.73 -25.88 5.74
CA ARG A 263 2.72 -25.52 6.77
C ARG A 263 3.01 -24.04 6.66
N TYR A 264 2.53 -23.29 7.63
CA TYR A 264 2.76 -21.84 7.71
C TYR A 264 4.03 -21.56 8.50
N SER A 265 4.92 -20.74 7.94
CA SER A 265 5.95 -20.06 8.71
C SER A 265 5.47 -18.64 9.01
N PRO A 266 5.55 -18.16 10.27
CA PRO A 266 5.31 -16.75 10.55
C PRO A 266 6.28 -15.87 9.74
N ASP A 267 5.84 -14.69 9.30
CA ASP A 267 6.74 -13.72 8.66
C ASP A 267 7.77 -13.25 9.71
N PRO A 268 9.07 -13.53 9.54
CA PRO A 268 10.08 -13.12 10.52
C PRO A 268 10.34 -11.60 10.52
N TYR A 269 9.75 -10.83 9.59
CA TYR A 269 9.97 -9.39 9.44
C TYR A 269 8.76 -8.53 9.83
N ASP A 270 7.60 -9.15 10.10
CA ASP A 270 6.50 -8.45 10.73
C ASP A 270 6.82 -8.32 12.23
N GLY A 271 6.99 -7.07 12.69
CA GLY A 271 6.87 -6.83 14.13
C GLY A 271 5.39 -6.90 14.45
N THR A 272 5.01 -7.33 15.66
CA THR A 272 3.62 -7.37 16.15
C THR A 272 2.86 -6.12 15.72
N ARG A 273 2.09 -6.21 14.63
CA ARG A 273 1.39 -5.06 14.07
C ARG A 273 -0.02 -5.51 13.81
N PHE A 274 -0.90 -5.07 14.70
CA PHE A 274 -2.34 -5.05 14.62
C PHE A 274 -2.98 -6.02 13.64
N SER A 275 -3.22 -7.21 14.15
CA SER A 275 -4.54 -7.79 14.09
C SER A 275 -5.06 -7.81 15.55
N PRO A 276 -6.35 -7.63 15.82
CA PRO A 276 -6.89 -7.94 17.15
C PRO A 276 -6.71 -9.41 17.55
N TYR A 277 -6.22 -10.22 16.62
CA TYR A 277 -5.72 -11.56 16.82
C TYR A 277 -4.20 -11.51 16.91
N ASN A 278 -3.64 -12.07 17.97
CA ASN A 278 -2.22 -12.37 18.03
C ASN A 278 -1.81 -13.12 16.75
N GLU A 279 -0.80 -12.67 16.01
CA GLU A 279 -0.36 -13.29 14.75
C GLU A 279 0.07 -14.76 14.92
N MET A 280 0.42 -15.12 16.16
CA MET A 280 0.76 -16.48 16.59
C MET A 280 -0.48 -17.36 16.87
N GLU A 281 -1.67 -16.78 16.94
CA GLU A 281 -2.94 -17.48 17.10
C GLU A 281 -3.60 -17.71 15.73
N THR A 282 -4.16 -18.90 15.54
CA THR A 282 -5.03 -19.16 14.38
C THR A 282 -6.22 -18.19 14.41
N PRO A 283 -6.55 -17.51 13.29
CA PRO A 283 -7.71 -16.62 13.25
C PRO A 283 -8.96 -17.36 13.72
N ARG A 284 -9.70 -16.76 14.65
CA ARG A 284 -10.90 -17.38 15.26
C ARG A 284 -12.08 -17.52 14.28
N PHE A 285 -11.96 -16.92 13.09
CA PHE A 285 -12.95 -16.95 12.03
C PHE A 285 -12.31 -17.33 10.71
N ASP A 286 -13.01 -18.14 9.92
CA ASP A 286 -12.65 -18.38 8.54
C ASP A 286 -13.10 -17.21 7.66
N ARG A 287 -12.13 -16.54 7.02
CA ARG A 287 -12.36 -15.50 6.02
C ARG A 287 -11.69 -15.83 4.69
N TRP A 288 -11.36 -17.10 4.45
CA TRP A 288 -10.73 -17.54 3.20
C TRP A 288 -11.60 -17.27 1.98
N ASP A 289 -12.92 -17.31 2.09
CA ASP A 289 -13.82 -16.93 0.99
C ASP A 289 -13.61 -15.47 0.55
N GLU A 290 -13.54 -14.54 1.52
CA GLU A 290 -13.29 -13.12 1.23
C GLU A 290 -11.88 -12.90 0.69
N ALA A 291 -10.87 -13.51 1.33
CA ALA A 291 -9.48 -13.41 0.92
C ALA A 291 -9.23 -14.00 -0.48
N SER A 292 -9.88 -15.11 -0.81
CA SER A 292 -9.73 -15.76 -2.12
C SER A 292 -10.31 -14.90 -3.25
N LEU A 293 -11.45 -14.25 -3.03
CA LEU A 293 -12.02 -13.30 -4.00
C LEU A 293 -11.11 -12.07 -4.22
N LEU A 294 -10.46 -11.58 -3.15
CA LEU A 294 -9.48 -10.52 -3.23
C LEU A 294 -8.26 -10.94 -4.07
N LEU A 295 -7.72 -12.12 -3.82
CA LEU A 295 -6.58 -12.68 -4.55
C LEU A 295 -6.92 -12.92 -6.03
N ASP A 296 -8.09 -13.48 -6.34
CA ASP A 296 -8.56 -13.64 -7.72
C ASP A 296 -8.53 -12.31 -8.48
N THR A 297 -9.03 -11.26 -7.84
CA THR A 297 -9.11 -9.92 -8.42
C THR A 297 -7.73 -9.29 -8.57
N LEU A 298 -6.88 -9.45 -7.56
CA LEU A 298 -5.50 -8.96 -7.58
C LEU A 298 -4.71 -9.60 -8.72
N PHE A 299 -4.76 -10.92 -8.87
CA PHE A 299 -4.04 -11.63 -9.94
C PHE A 299 -4.65 -11.40 -11.32
N ALA A 300 -5.95 -11.13 -11.42
CA ALA A 300 -6.61 -10.85 -12.69
C ALA A 300 -6.36 -9.42 -13.20
N LEU A 301 -6.26 -8.43 -12.30
CA LEU A 301 -6.22 -7.02 -12.66
C LEU A 301 -4.88 -6.34 -12.39
N GLY A 302 -4.02 -6.91 -11.55
CA GLY A 302 -2.79 -6.31 -11.02
C GLY A 302 -3.02 -5.48 -9.75
N HIS A 303 -4.28 -5.16 -9.42
CA HIS A 303 -4.61 -4.31 -8.28
C HIS A 303 -5.98 -4.61 -7.70
N VAL A 304 -6.17 -4.31 -6.42
CA VAL A 304 -7.44 -4.43 -5.70
C VAL A 304 -7.59 -3.31 -4.67
N ALA A 305 -8.79 -2.74 -4.59
CA ALA A 305 -9.17 -1.75 -3.57
C ALA A 305 -10.08 -2.42 -2.54
N VAL A 306 -9.61 -2.56 -1.31
CA VAL A 306 -10.33 -3.20 -0.20
C VAL A 306 -11.01 -2.13 0.63
N VAL A 307 -12.34 -2.09 0.55
CA VAL A 307 -13.18 -1.14 1.27
C VAL A 307 -14.02 -1.86 2.31
N GLY A 308 -14.51 -1.12 3.29
CA GLY A 308 -15.39 -1.67 4.31
C GLY A 308 -15.62 -0.66 5.41
N GLU A 309 -16.65 -0.89 6.20
CA GLU A 309 -16.95 -0.05 7.36
C GLU A 309 -15.78 -0.09 8.37
N PRO A 310 -15.68 0.94 9.23
CA PRO A 310 -14.96 0.82 10.48
C PRO A 310 -15.21 -0.56 11.15
N GLY A 311 -14.17 -1.23 11.63
CA GLY A 311 -14.32 -2.50 12.38
C GLY A 311 -14.74 -3.71 11.55
N ALA A 312 -14.88 -3.59 10.22
CA ALA A 312 -15.26 -4.72 9.36
C ALA A 312 -14.24 -5.87 9.30
N GLY A 313 -13.03 -5.70 9.87
CA GLY A 313 -11.96 -6.71 9.86
C GLY A 313 -11.06 -6.67 8.63
N LYS A 314 -11.01 -5.56 7.89
CA LYS A 314 -10.22 -5.39 6.66
C LYS A 314 -8.74 -5.75 6.84
N THR A 315 -8.08 -5.11 7.81
CA THR A 315 -6.67 -5.36 8.15
C THR A 315 -6.43 -6.82 8.56
N THR A 316 -7.39 -7.47 9.22
CA THR A 316 -7.31 -8.89 9.56
C THR A 316 -7.35 -9.76 8.31
N VAL A 317 -8.27 -9.50 7.36
CA VAL A 317 -8.31 -10.22 6.07
C VAL A 317 -6.97 -10.07 5.36
N LEU A 318 -6.42 -8.86 5.34
CA LEU A 318 -5.15 -8.58 4.67
C LEU A 318 -3.96 -9.27 5.33
N LYS A 319 -3.73 -9.08 6.63
CA LYS A 319 -2.56 -9.64 7.32
C LYS A 319 -2.66 -11.14 7.55
N ALA A 320 -3.81 -11.64 8.00
CA ALA A 320 -3.95 -13.02 8.44
C ALA A 320 -4.23 -14.02 7.31
N PHE A 321 -4.70 -13.55 6.14
CA PHE A 321 -5.07 -14.42 5.01
C PHE A 321 -4.31 -14.03 3.75
N VAL A 322 -4.48 -12.79 3.25
CA VAL A 322 -3.90 -12.36 1.96
C VAL A 322 -2.37 -12.28 2.00
N MET A 323 -1.78 -11.69 3.04
CA MET A 323 -0.32 -11.56 3.16
C MET A 323 0.37 -12.93 3.25
N ARG A 324 -0.24 -13.88 3.97
CA ARG A 324 0.30 -15.25 4.11
C ARG A 324 0.41 -15.96 2.76
N GLU A 325 -0.60 -15.79 1.91
CA GLU A 325 -0.59 -16.29 0.53
C GLU A 325 0.49 -15.63 -0.30
N LEU A 326 0.52 -14.29 -0.31
CA LEU A 326 1.46 -13.52 -1.12
C LEU A 326 2.92 -13.84 -0.75
N LEU A 327 3.23 -13.93 0.55
CA LEU A 327 4.58 -14.25 1.04
C LEU A 327 5.04 -15.65 0.65
N SER A 328 4.10 -16.58 0.48
CA SER A 328 4.39 -17.94 0.02
C SER A 328 4.67 -17.99 -1.49
N LEU A 329 4.12 -17.03 -2.26
CA LEU A 329 4.27 -16.94 -3.71
C LEU A 329 5.50 -16.12 -4.15
N ALA A 330 5.85 -15.06 -3.41
CA ALA A 330 6.92 -14.15 -3.79
C ALA A 330 7.70 -13.63 -2.57
N SER A 331 9.00 -13.39 -2.76
CA SER A 331 9.85 -12.78 -1.73
C SER A 331 9.59 -11.27 -1.58
N ASN A 332 9.24 -10.58 -2.66
CA ASN A 332 9.05 -9.12 -2.71
C ASN A 332 7.63 -8.68 -2.30
N VAL A 333 7.18 -9.07 -1.12
CA VAL A 333 5.88 -8.64 -0.56
C VAL A 333 6.14 -7.70 0.60
N PHE A 334 5.42 -6.57 0.61
CA PHE A 334 5.56 -5.50 1.59
C PHE A 334 4.18 -5.04 2.08
N TYR A 335 3.99 -5.03 3.39
CA TYR A 335 2.85 -4.41 4.05
C TYR A 335 3.25 -3.04 4.59
N CYS A 336 2.43 -2.02 4.34
CA CYS A 336 2.66 -0.64 4.72
C CYS A 336 1.36 -0.01 5.19
N GLU A 337 1.41 0.77 6.28
CA GLU A 337 0.29 1.61 6.68
C GLU A 337 0.55 3.05 6.25
N THR A 338 -0.51 3.72 5.84
CA THR A 338 -0.44 5.14 5.49
C THR A 338 -0.36 5.96 6.78
N TRP A 339 0.70 6.75 6.93
CA TRP A 339 0.82 7.76 7.99
C TRP A 339 1.27 9.10 7.40
N LYS A 340 2.03 9.93 8.13
CA LYS A 340 2.40 11.28 7.70
C LYS A 340 3.29 11.29 6.44
N ASN A 341 4.16 10.29 6.28
CA ASN A 341 5.14 10.21 5.17
C ASN A 341 5.05 8.87 4.42
N PRO A 342 3.95 8.58 3.72
CA PRO A 342 3.66 7.24 3.19
C PRO A 342 4.75 6.73 2.23
N VAL A 343 5.36 7.59 1.41
CA VAL A 343 6.39 7.15 0.46
C VAL A 343 7.67 6.75 1.17
N ASN A 344 8.08 7.52 2.18
CA ASN A 344 9.26 7.18 2.97
C ASN A 344 9.04 5.94 3.83
N GLU A 345 7.80 5.65 4.22
CA GLU A 345 7.44 4.44 4.97
C GLU A 345 7.48 3.18 4.12
N ILE A 346 6.97 3.27 2.89
CA ILE A 346 7.12 2.18 1.92
C ILE A 346 8.62 1.95 1.66
N ARG A 347 9.40 3.02 1.46
CA ARG A 347 10.86 2.90 1.32
C ARG A 347 11.50 2.24 2.53
N TYR A 348 11.11 2.63 3.74
CA TYR A 348 11.65 2.06 4.97
C TYR A 348 11.33 0.56 5.09
N ALA A 349 10.08 0.15 4.82
CA ALA A 349 9.68 -1.26 4.82
C ALA A 349 10.50 -2.09 3.82
N VAL A 350 10.75 -1.55 2.62
CA VAL A 350 11.59 -2.19 1.61
C VAL A 350 13.05 -2.28 2.05
N CYS A 351 13.61 -1.20 2.60
CA CYS A 351 15.01 -1.17 3.05
C CYS A 351 15.24 -2.15 4.21
N ARG A 352 14.34 -2.21 5.19
CA ARG A 352 14.43 -3.12 6.34
C ARG A 352 14.54 -4.59 5.91
N LYS A 353 13.84 -4.98 4.85
CA LYS A 353 13.85 -6.36 4.32
C LYS A 353 15.13 -6.69 3.55
N TYR A 354 15.71 -5.72 2.83
CA TYR A 354 16.79 -6.00 1.88
C TYR A 354 18.16 -5.45 2.26
N GLY A 355 18.28 -4.55 3.25
CA GLY A 355 19.52 -3.94 3.77
C GLY A 355 20.32 -3.10 2.76
N ARG A 356 20.52 -3.62 1.54
CA ARG A 356 21.26 -3.06 0.40
C ARG A 356 20.78 -1.69 -0.10
N PHE A 357 19.65 -1.20 0.39
CA PHE A 357 19.06 0.08 -0.02
C PHE A 357 19.08 1.15 1.08
N GLU A 358 19.49 0.83 2.31
CA GLU A 358 19.45 1.75 3.46
C GLU A 358 20.19 3.06 3.17
N ASP A 359 21.43 2.97 2.69
CA ASP A 359 22.30 4.10 2.36
C ASP A 359 22.14 4.64 0.92
N SER A 360 21.09 4.23 0.20
CA SER A 360 20.91 4.64 -1.20
C SER A 360 20.02 5.89 -1.33
N ASP A 361 20.45 6.86 -2.13
CA ASP A 361 19.67 8.05 -2.53
C ASP A 361 18.55 7.74 -3.55
N LEU A 362 18.23 6.46 -3.75
CA LEU A 362 17.24 6.02 -4.71
C LEU A 362 15.82 6.28 -4.18
N ASP A 363 14.98 6.81 -5.06
CA ASP A 363 13.55 6.93 -4.79
C ASP A 363 12.86 5.55 -4.84
N ILE A 364 11.65 5.47 -4.26
CA ILE A 364 10.94 4.19 -4.14
C ILE A 364 10.65 3.56 -5.51
N ILE A 365 10.39 4.37 -6.54
CA ILE A 365 10.14 3.90 -7.90
C ILE A 365 11.39 3.23 -8.47
N SER A 366 12.57 3.83 -8.30
CA SER A 366 13.84 3.26 -8.74
C SER A 366 14.20 1.98 -7.99
N ILE A 367 13.88 1.91 -6.69
CA ILE A 367 14.05 0.69 -5.89
C ILE A 367 13.12 -0.40 -6.41
N CYS A 368 11.85 -0.09 -6.64
CA CYS A 368 10.87 -1.05 -7.17
C CYS A 368 11.28 -1.59 -8.54
N ARG A 369 11.76 -0.74 -9.47
CA ARG A 369 12.31 -1.18 -10.76
C ARG A 369 13.48 -2.15 -10.66
N LYS A 370 14.24 -2.11 -9.55
CA LYS A 370 15.30 -3.10 -9.29
C LYS A 370 14.72 -4.39 -8.73
N LEU A 371 13.77 -4.30 -7.80
CA LEU A 371 13.12 -5.47 -7.20
C LEU A 371 12.33 -6.30 -8.21
N VAL A 372 11.65 -5.65 -9.16
CA VAL A 372 10.91 -6.33 -10.24
C VAL A 372 11.83 -7.23 -11.08
N LYS A 373 13.12 -6.91 -11.19
CA LYS A 373 14.10 -7.79 -11.88
C LYS A 373 14.39 -9.07 -11.11
N ASP A 374 14.22 -9.05 -9.79
CA ASP A 374 14.45 -10.19 -8.91
C ASP A 374 13.18 -11.05 -8.78
N GLY A 375 12.00 -10.51 -9.11
CA GLY A 375 10.70 -11.20 -9.09
C GLY A 375 9.52 -10.25 -8.91
N PRO A 376 8.28 -10.74 -9.02
CA PRO A 376 7.07 -9.92 -8.89
C PRO A 376 7.01 -9.24 -7.52
N CYS A 377 6.61 -7.97 -7.51
CA CYS A 377 6.53 -7.15 -6.30
C CYS A 377 5.09 -6.94 -5.88
N THR A 378 4.77 -7.09 -4.59
CA THR A 378 3.43 -6.79 -4.07
C THR A 378 3.49 -5.77 -2.95
N PHE A 379 2.71 -4.70 -3.07
CA PHE A 379 2.54 -3.68 -2.04
C PHE A 379 1.13 -3.72 -1.49
N VAL A 380 1.00 -3.98 -0.19
CA VAL A 380 -0.26 -3.88 0.56
C VAL A 380 -0.21 -2.59 1.36
N ILE A 381 -1.03 -1.62 0.96
CA ILE A 381 -1.10 -0.28 1.57
C ILE A 381 -2.43 -0.15 2.33
N ASP A 382 -2.37 -0.10 3.65
CA ASP A 382 -3.52 0.02 4.54
C ASP A 382 -3.74 1.47 5.02
N SER A 383 -4.95 1.74 5.52
CA SER A 383 -5.41 3.02 6.07
C SER A 383 -5.35 4.20 5.09
N CYS A 384 -5.67 3.96 3.81
CA CYS A 384 -5.64 4.98 2.75
C CYS A 384 -6.55 6.19 3.03
N GLU A 385 -7.56 6.09 3.90
CA GLU A 385 -8.36 7.25 4.32
C GLU A 385 -7.53 8.36 5.00
N ARG A 386 -6.32 8.02 5.50
CA ARG A 386 -5.38 8.97 6.10
C ARG A 386 -4.74 9.91 5.08
N LEU A 387 -4.79 9.60 3.78
CA LEU A 387 -4.22 10.45 2.71
C LEU A 387 -4.82 11.86 2.67
N ALA A 388 -6.05 12.03 3.17
CA ALA A 388 -6.70 13.34 3.31
C ALA A 388 -5.90 14.32 4.18
N TYR A 389 -5.04 13.82 5.08
CA TYR A 389 -4.27 14.62 6.04
C TYR A 389 -2.77 14.66 5.76
N VAL A 390 -2.33 14.01 4.68
CA VAL A 390 -0.93 14.04 4.22
C VAL A 390 -0.67 15.37 3.51
N GLU A 391 0.53 15.94 3.72
CA GLU A 391 0.94 17.17 3.03
C GLU A 391 0.93 17.00 1.51
N ASP A 392 0.51 18.04 0.78
CA ASP A 392 0.29 17.95 -0.67
C ASP A 392 1.54 17.47 -1.44
N ARG A 393 2.73 17.91 -1.02
CA ARG A 393 4.00 17.48 -1.64
C ARG A 393 4.24 15.98 -1.49
N GLU A 394 3.90 15.41 -0.34
CA GLU A 394 4.09 13.98 -0.08
C GLU A 394 2.98 13.15 -0.73
N ARG A 395 1.75 13.69 -0.75
CA ARG A 395 0.63 13.12 -1.49
C ARG A 395 0.96 12.98 -2.99
N GLU A 396 1.55 14.02 -3.60
CA GLU A 396 1.97 13.98 -5.00
C GLU A 396 3.00 12.87 -5.27
N LYS A 397 3.97 12.66 -4.37
CA LYS A 397 4.93 11.55 -4.51
C LYS A 397 4.24 10.19 -4.41
N PHE A 398 3.28 10.05 -3.51
CA PHE A 398 2.51 8.83 -3.33
C PHE A 398 1.66 8.53 -4.58
N GLU A 399 1.00 9.54 -5.15
CA GLU A 399 0.25 9.42 -6.41
C GLU A 399 1.13 8.95 -7.57
N ARG A 400 2.34 9.50 -7.71
CA ARG A 400 3.30 9.04 -8.71
C ARG A 400 3.72 7.58 -8.50
N PHE A 401 3.89 7.15 -7.25
CA PHE A 401 4.23 5.76 -6.92
C PHE A 401 3.08 4.80 -7.24
N VAL A 402 1.84 5.14 -6.88
CA VAL A 402 0.65 4.34 -7.19
C VAL A 402 0.45 4.26 -8.70
N SER A 403 0.55 5.37 -9.43
CA SER A 403 0.47 5.37 -10.90
C SER A 403 1.53 4.47 -11.52
N PHE A 404 2.77 4.51 -11.02
CA PHE A 404 3.81 3.59 -11.47
C PHE A 404 3.43 2.12 -11.23
N CYS A 405 2.87 1.78 -10.06
CA CYS A 405 2.47 0.40 -9.78
C CYS A 405 1.36 -0.08 -10.73
N LEU A 406 0.37 0.77 -11.03
CA LEU A 406 -0.74 0.44 -11.94
C LEU A 406 -0.30 0.23 -13.39
N ASP A 407 0.84 0.81 -13.78
CA ASP A 407 1.39 0.74 -15.15
C ASP A 407 2.41 -0.41 -15.34
N GLN A 408 2.70 -1.23 -14.32
CA GLN A 408 3.69 -2.31 -14.41
C GLN A 408 3.04 -3.69 -14.27
N GLU A 409 3.35 -4.62 -15.19
CA GLU A 409 2.73 -5.96 -15.23
C GLU A 409 3.16 -6.87 -14.06
N ASP A 410 4.37 -6.69 -13.52
CA ASP A 410 4.94 -7.50 -12.42
C ASP A 410 4.85 -6.81 -11.04
N VAL A 411 3.97 -5.80 -10.91
CA VAL A 411 3.72 -5.10 -9.65
C VAL A 411 2.25 -5.24 -9.27
N TYR A 412 2.00 -5.90 -8.15
CA TYR A 412 0.68 -6.06 -7.56
C TYR A 412 0.44 -5.00 -6.48
N LEU A 413 -0.74 -4.38 -6.49
CA LEU A 413 -1.10 -3.32 -5.55
C LEU A 413 -2.43 -3.61 -4.83
N VAL A 414 -2.38 -3.73 -3.51
CA VAL A 414 -3.56 -3.80 -2.64
C VAL A 414 -3.67 -2.49 -1.90
N MET A 415 -4.77 -1.75 -2.08
CA MET A 415 -5.04 -0.53 -1.31
C MET A 415 -6.24 -0.73 -0.42
N CYS A 416 -6.14 -0.42 0.86
CA CYS A 416 -7.21 -0.61 1.82
C CYS A 416 -7.58 0.68 2.54
N GLY A 417 -8.88 0.91 2.71
CA GLY A 417 -9.36 2.06 3.47
C GLY A 417 -10.85 2.01 3.76
N ASP A 418 -11.36 3.10 4.32
CA ASP A 418 -12.77 3.19 4.68
C ASP A 418 -13.70 3.37 3.49
N LYS A 419 -14.86 2.70 3.56
CA LYS A 419 -15.93 2.81 2.58
C LYS A 419 -16.51 4.24 2.50
N GLY A 420 -16.64 4.92 3.65
CA GLY A 420 -17.28 6.23 3.74
C GLY A 420 -16.52 7.35 3.01
N THR A 421 -15.19 7.24 2.93
CA THR A 421 -14.29 8.21 2.29
C THR A 421 -13.62 7.62 1.05
N PHE A 422 -14.13 6.50 0.53
CA PHE A 422 -13.54 5.75 -0.60
C PHE A 422 -13.23 6.64 -1.80
N LEU A 423 -14.18 7.49 -2.20
CA LEU A 423 -13.99 8.37 -3.34
C LEU A 423 -12.90 9.42 -3.07
N ASP A 424 -12.75 9.87 -1.84
CA ASP A 424 -11.77 10.90 -1.48
C ASP A 424 -10.35 10.35 -1.61
N TRP A 425 -10.09 9.16 -1.08
CA TRP A 425 -8.75 8.56 -1.12
C TRP A 425 -8.44 7.80 -2.41
N CYS A 426 -9.44 7.35 -3.17
CA CYS A 426 -9.22 6.61 -4.43
C CYS A 426 -9.28 7.50 -5.69
N SER A 427 -9.99 8.63 -5.67
CA SER A 427 -10.11 9.54 -6.83
C SER A 427 -8.79 10.04 -7.43
N PRO A 428 -7.69 10.19 -6.69
CA PRO A 428 -6.41 10.60 -7.28
C PRO A 428 -5.79 9.57 -8.25
N PHE A 429 -6.32 8.34 -8.31
CA PHE A 429 -5.73 7.23 -9.07
C PHE A 429 -6.64 6.78 -10.23
N PRO A 430 -6.61 7.46 -11.40
CA PRO A 430 -7.52 7.17 -12.52
C PRO A 430 -7.34 5.78 -13.15
N GLY A 431 -6.21 5.09 -12.88
CA GLY A 431 -5.96 3.71 -13.33
C GLY A 431 -6.72 2.64 -12.55
N PHE A 432 -7.39 2.97 -11.44
CA PHE A 432 -8.20 2.02 -10.69
C PHE A 432 -9.48 1.65 -11.44
N LYS A 433 -9.68 0.35 -11.65
CA LYS A 433 -10.88 -0.18 -12.32
C LYS A 433 -11.95 -0.41 -11.26
N MET A 434 -13.20 -0.02 -11.51
CA MET A 434 -14.29 -0.27 -10.54
C MET A 434 -14.50 -1.77 -10.24
N ALA A 435 -14.16 -2.65 -11.18
CA ALA A 435 -14.16 -4.10 -10.98
C ALA A 435 -13.11 -4.58 -9.95
N SER A 436 -12.13 -3.76 -9.56
CA SER A 436 -11.13 -4.10 -8.55
C SER A 436 -11.55 -3.75 -7.13
N VAL A 437 -12.72 -3.14 -6.93
CA VAL A 437 -13.21 -2.76 -5.59
C VAL A 437 -13.88 -3.95 -4.92
N HIS A 438 -13.45 -4.27 -3.70
CA HIS A 438 -13.98 -5.35 -2.87
C HIS A 438 -14.39 -4.83 -1.50
N GLU A 439 -15.66 -5.06 -1.14
CA GLU A 439 -16.19 -4.68 0.16
C GLU A 439 -16.11 -5.86 1.15
N VAL A 440 -15.28 -5.69 2.18
CA VAL A 440 -15.21 -6.58 3.34
C VAL A 440 -16.37 -6.26 4.28
N LYS A 441 -17.15 -7.29 4.63
CA LYS A 441 -18.31 -7.12 5.50
C LYS A 441 -17.94 -7.43 6.96
N PRO A 442 -18.60 -6.77 7.93
CA PRO A 442 -18.44 -7.11 9.33
C PRO A 442 -18.98 -8.52 9.62
N ILE A 443 -18.35 -9.22 10.57
CA ILE A 443 -18.85 -10.51 11.06
C ILE A 443 -20.17 -10.28 11.79
N ARG A 444 -21.20 -11.07 11.46
CA ARG A 444 -22.52 -10.96 12.09
C ARG A 444 -22.48 -11.47 13.53
N GLY A 445 -23.12 -10.73 14.45
CA GLY A 445 -23.05 -10.96 15.89
C GLY A 445 -23.45 -12.37 16.40
N MET A 446 -24.29 -13.12 15.68
CA MET A 446 -24.64 -14.50 16.06
C MET A 446 -23.50 -15.50 15.80
N GLN A 447 -22.78 -15.34 14.68
CA GLN A 447 -21.59 -16.15 14.37
C GLN A 447 -20.39 -15.79 15.26
N ALA A 448 -20.27 -14.50 15.63
CA ALA A 448 -19.31 -14.08 16.63
C ALA A 448 -19.67 -14.67 18.02
N ALA A 449 -20.91 -14.53 18.48
CA ALA A 449 -21.32 -15.03 19.79
C ALA A 449 -21.24 -16.56 19.96
N GLU A 450 -21.48 -17.35 18.89
CA GLU A 450 -21.31 -18.82 18.91
C GLU A 450 -19.83 -19.22 18.96
N ALA A 451 -18.95 -18.59 18.19
CA ALA A 451 -17.51 -18.91 18.17
C ALA A 451 -16.81 -18.59 19.50
N TYR A 452 -17.25 -17.55 20.21
CA TYR A 452 -16.70 -17.15 21.53
C TYR A 452 -17.51 -17.69 22.72
N GLY A 453 -18.67 -18.32 22.48
CA GLY A 453 -19.56 -18.83 23.54
C GLY A 453 -19.03 -20.06 24.27
N ASP A 454 -18.24 -20.88 23.57
CA ASP A 454 -17.67 -22.14 24.08
C ASP A 454 -16.42 -21.95 24.97
N GLU A 455 -15.77 -20.79 24.91
CA GLU A 455 -14.60 -20.43 25.75
C GLU A 455 -14.95 -20.10 27.21
N LYS A 456 -16.23 -20.20 27.62
CA LYS A 456 -16.66 -20.07 29.02
C LYS A 456 -15.98 -21.04 30.00
N THR A 457 -15.26 -22.05 29.52
CA THR A 457 -14.85 -23.21 30.33
C THR A 457 -13.33 -23.39 30.50
N VAL A 458 -12.47 -22.63 29.82
CA VAL A 458 -11.03 -22.95 29.75
C VAL A 458 -10.10 -21.98 30.49
N PHE A 459 -10.48 -20.71 30.66
CA PHE A 459 -9.62 -19.73 31.33
C PHE A 459 -10.01 -19.52 32.79
N ASP A 460 -9.29 -20.25 33.66
CA ASP A 460 -9.29 -20.04 35.11
C ASP A 460 -8.68 -18.66 35.44
N ARG A 461 -9.17 -18.03 36.50
CA ARG A 461 -9.12 -16.57 36.77
C ARG A 461 -7.77 -15.96 37.16
N ASP A 462 -6.65 -16.62 36.95
CA ASP A 462 -5.36 -16.13 37.43
C ASP A 462 -4.34 -15.96 36.27
N GLU A 463 -3.99 -14.68 36.02
CA GLU A 463 -2.72 -14.17 35.46
C GLU A 463 -2.57 -13.74 33.99
N TYR A 464 -3.54 -13.85 33.07
CA TYR A 464 -3.38 -13.23 31.73
C TYR A 464 -4.65 -12.53 31.23
N TYR A 465 -4.52 -11.24 30.89
CA TYR A 465 -5.57 -10.43 30.24
C TYR A 465 -5.77 -10.91 28.79
N GLY A 466 -7.03 -11.03 28.38
CA GLY A 466 -7.41 -11.35 26.99
C GLY A 466 -7.72 -10.08 26.19
N PRO A 467 -7.71 -10.12 24.84
CA PRO A 467 -7.89 -8.92 24.01
C PRO A 467 -9.14 -8.12 24.36
N ILE A 468 -9.10 -6.78 24.21
CA ILE A 468 -10.23 -5.88 24.57
C ILE A 468 -11.56 -6.30 23.92
N GLU A 469 -11.51 -6.96 22.76
CA GLU A 469 -12.67 -7.53 22.07
C GLU A 469 -13.37 -8.66 22.85
N CYS A 470 -12.61 -9.48 23.59
CA CYS A 470 -13.16 -10.51 24.46
C CYS A 470 -13.94 -9.90 25.62
N GLU A 471 -13.42 -8.82 26.22
CA GLU A 471 -14.13 -8.10 27.29
C GLU A 471 -15.36 -7.35 26.78
N LEU A 472 -15.30 -6.80 25.56
CA LEU A 472 -16.46 -6.19 24.90
C LEU A 472 -17.61 -7.15 24.65
N MET A 473 -17.30 -8.41 24.33
CA MET A 473 -18.31 -9.46 24.23
C MET A 473 -18.86 -9.87 25.60
N GLN A 474 -18.03 -9.90 26.65
CA GLN A 474 -18.44 -10.23 28.02
C GLN A 474 -19.36 -9.15 28.64
N ALA A 475 -19.14 -7.88 28.33
CA ALA A 475 -19.93 -6.76 28.85
C ALA A 475 -21.24 -6.49 28.08
N GLY A 476 -21.55 -7.29 27.06
CA GLY A 476 -22.74 -7.06 26.22
C GLY A 476 -22.63 -5.82 25.34
N LEU A 477 -21.45 -5.56 24.78
CA LEU A 477 -21.10 -4.43 23.89
C LEU A 477 -21.03 -3.04 24.57
N ASP A 478 -21.01 -2.98 25.90
CA ASP A 478 -20.75 -1.71 26.61
C ASP A 478 -19.25 -1.43 26.71
N ILE A 479 -18.73 -0.78 25.68
CA ILE A 479 -17.30 -0.43 25.55
C ILE A 479 -16.84 0.55 26.62
N GLU A 480 -17.73 1.40 27.14
CA GLU A 480 -17.38 2.36 28.19
C GLU A 480 -17.16 1.64 29.51
N LYS A 481 -18.00 0.64 29.81
CA LYS A 481 -17.82 -0.20 31.01
C LYS A 481 -16.49 -0.97 30.98
N VAL A 482 -16.18 -1.60 29.85
CA VAL A 482 -14.92 -2.35 29.65
C VAL A 482 -13.71 -1.43 29.82
N VAL A 483 -13.70 -0.29 29.12
CA VAL A 483 -12.61 0.70 29.24
C VAL A 483 -12.51 1.24 30.67
N THR A 484 -13.62 1.40 31.38
CA THR A 484 -13.63 1.82 32.79
C THR A 484 -12.93 0.80 33.69
N ASP A 485 -13.24 -0.48 33.52
CA ASP A 485 -12.67 -1.55 34.34
C ASP A 485 -11.17 -1.73 34.03
N ILE A 486 -10.78 -1.70 32.75
CA ILE A 486 -9.38 -1.80 32.29
C ILE A 486 -8.52 -0.66 32.86
N LEU A 487 -9.07 0.55 32.89
CA LEU A 487 -8.34 1.77 33.29
C LEU A 487 -8.52 2.15 34.76
N GLU A 488 -9.20 1.34 35.58
CA GLU A 488 -9.53 1.68 36.98
C GLU A 488 -8.34 2.24 37.77
N LYS A 489 -7.14 1.67 37.56
CA LYS A 489 -5.90 2.06 38.27
C LYS A 489 -5.33 3.42 37.85
N VAL A 490 -5.56 3.86 36.61
CA VAL A 490 -4.95 5.06 36.02
C VAL A 490 -5.99 6.12 35.65
N ARG A 491 -7.28 5.83 35.85
CA ARG A 491 -8.41 6.66 35.43
C ARG A 491 -8.34 8.08 35.99
N ASP A 492 -8.00 8.22 37.26
CA ASP A 492 -7.93 9.52 37.94
C ASP A 492 -6.54 10.17 37.86
N ASP A 493 -5.56 9.49 37.26
CA ASP A 493 -4.20 10.01 37.07
C ASP A 493 -4.20 11.13 36.03
N GLY A 494 -3.91 12.36 36.46
CA GLY A 494 -3.91 13.54 35.60
C GLY A 494 -2.86 13.50 34.49
N GLU A 495 -1.71 12.88 34.72
CA GLU A 495 -0.65 12.76 33.71
C GLU A 495 -1.01 11.70 32.66
N CYS A 496 -1.54 10.56 33.10
CA CYS A 496 -2.04 9.53 32.18
C CYS A 496 -3.18 10.08 31.31
N ARG A 497 -4.17 10.75 31.92
CA ARG A 497 -5.25 11.43 31.20
C ARG A 497 -4.73 12.45 30.19
N ALA A 498 -3.71 13.24 30.55
CA ALA A 498 -3.11 14.19 29.63
C ALA A 498 -2.45 13.50 28.41
N VAL A 499 -1.75 12.38 28.61
CA VAL A 499 -1.15 11.60 27.52
C VAL A 499 -2.23 11.01 26.62
N VAL A 500 -3.26 10.38 27.21
CA VAL A 500 -4.37 9.79 26.44
C VAL A 500 -5.18 10.86 25.71
N ALA A 501 -5.35 12.06 26.29
CA ALA A 501 -6.02 13.18 25.64
C ALA A 501 -5.35 13.60 24.34
N VAL A 502 -4.01 13.56 24.27
CA VAL A 502 -3.27 13.88 23.04
C VAL A 502 -3.55 12.82 21.96
N MET A 503 -3.56 11.53 22.34
CA MET A 503 -3.76 10.42 21.41
C MET A 503 -5.23 10.27 20.95
N ALA A 504 -6.18 10.55 21.85
CA ALA A 504 -7.62 10.50 21.61
C ALA A 504 -8.20 11.79 21.02
N GLY A 505 -7.40 12.86 20.97
CA GLY A 505 -7.81 14.22 20.67
C GLY A 505 -8.63 14.42 19.38
N SER A 506 -9.40 15.51 19.38
CA SER A 506 -10.54 15.79 18.50
C SER A 506 -10.23 16.25 17.06
N LYS A 507 -8.96 16.39 16.67
CA LYS A 507 -8.60 16.88 15.32
C LYS A 507 -8.37 15.73 14.34
N GLY A 508 -9.46 15.31 13.69
CA GLY A 508 -9.48 14.46 12.51
C GLY A 508 -10.20 13.13 12.73
N GLN A 509 -10.91 12.65 11.71
CA GLN A 509 -11.57 11.33 11.75
C GLN A 509 -10.55 10.16 11.77
N SER A 510 -9.30 10.44 11.42
CA SER A 510 -8.22 9.46 11.29
C SER A 510 -7.29 9.42 12.51
N LEU A 511 -6.67 8.26 12.73
CA LEU A 511 -5.67 8.05 13.77
C LEU A 511 -4.35 8.76 13.44
N GLN A 512 -3.68 9.26 14.48
CA GLN A 512 -2.32 9.82 14.40
C GLN A 512 -1.37 8.97 15.25
N ARG A 513 -0.10 8.99 14.88
CA ARG A 513 0.99 8.40 15.66
C ARG A 513 1.88 9.49 16.26
N TYR A 514 2.41 9.21 17.43
CA TYR A 514 3.18 10.14 18.24
C TYR A 514 4.49 9.49 18.70
N ALA A 515 5.61 10.17 18.50
CA ALA A 515 6.84 9.80 19.19
C ALA A 515 6.74 10.19 20.68
N LEU A 516 7.63 9.62 21.50
CA LEU A 516 7.73 9.97 22.91
C LEU A 516 7.96 11.49 23.11
N ASP A 517 8.76 12.09 22.23
CA ASP A 517 9.03 13.52 22.25
C ASP A 517 7.81 14.37 21.86
N ASP A 518 6.94 13.88 20.97
CA ASP A 518 5.69 14.57 20.62
C ASP A 518 4.76 14.63 21.84
N LEU A 519 4.61 13.50 22.56
CA LEU A 519 3.80 13.43 23.77
C LEU A 519 4.38 14.28 24.90
N PHE A 520 5.71 14.27 25.05
CA PHE A 520 6.40 15.17 25.99
C PHE A 520 6.12 16.64 25.64
N PHE A 521 6.19 17.00 24.36
CA PHE A 521 5.96 18.36 23.92
C PHE A 521 4.53 18.83 24.24
N GLU A 522 3.53 17.96 24.09
CA GLU A 522 2.13 18.31 24.34
C GLU A 522 1.70 18.24 25.81
N THR A 523 2.42 17.49 26.65
CA THR A 523 1.99 17.22 28.03
C THR A 523 2.95 17.70 29.11
N ARG A 524 4.24 17.91 28.79
CA ARG A 524 5.35 18.12 29.74
C ARG A 524 5.57 16.96 30.72
N VAL A 525 4.82 15.86 30.61
CA VAL A 525 4.99 14.67 31.45
C VAL A 525 6.36 14.06 31.16
N SER A 526 7.08 13.62 32.19
CA SER A 526 8.43 13.09 31.98
C SER A 526 8.42 11.89 31.03
N ARG A 527 9.42 11.79 30.16
CA ARG A 527 9.56 10.70 29.18
C ARG A 527 9.43 9.30 29.79
N ASN A 528 9.98 9.09 31.00
CA ASN A 528 9.90 7.81 31.71
C ASN A 528 8.46 7.46 32.12
N TRP A 529 7.70 8.46 32.58
CA TRP A 529 6.29 8.29 32.95
C TRP A 529 5.43 8.07 31.71
N ILE A 530 5.64 8.84 30.64
CA ILE A 530 4.96 8.63 29.35
C ILE A 530 5.17 7.19 28.89
N LEU A 531 6.41 6.71 28.87
CA LEU A 531 6.72 5.34 28.48
C LEU A 531 6.00 4.32 29.36
N SER A 532 5.97 4.53 30.68
CA SER A 532 5.27 3.64 31.62
C SER A 532 3.77 3.57 31.34
N TYR A 533 3.13 4.72 31.05
CA TYR A 533 1.71 4.75 30.66
C TYR A 533 1.47 4.07 29.31
N LEU A 534 2.35 4.30 28.32
CA LEU A 534 2.23 3.66 27.01
C LEU A 534 2.37 2.15 27.11
N THR A 535 3.33 1.62 27.88
CA THR A 535 3.48 0.18 28.12
C THR A 535 2.23 -0.38 28.81
N PHE A 536 1.70 0.30 29.83
CA PHE A 536 0.46 -0.11 30.50
C PHE A 536 -0.73 -0.20 29.53
N LEU A 537 -0.88 0.78 28.63
CA LEU A 537 -1.95 0.83 27.63
C LEU A 537 -1.75 -0.20 26.50
N GLN A 538 -0.49 -0.48 26.15
CA GLN A 538 -0.12 -1.46 25.13
C GLN A 538 -0.40 -2.89 25.59
N GLU A 539 -0.10 -3.23 26.85
CA GLU A 539 -0.46 -4.52 27.46
C GLU A 539 -1.98 -4.80 27.48
N ARG A 540 -2.80 -3.78 27.22
CA ARG A 540 -4.28 -3.82 27.25
C ARG A 540 -4.92 -3.58 25.88
N ASP A 541 -4.12 -3.58 24.81
CA ASP A 541 -4.54 -3.34 23.43
C ASP A 541 -5.24 -1.99 23.19
N ILE A 542 -4.96 -0.96 24.02
CA ILE A 542 -5.49 0.40 23.82
C ILE A 542 -4.57 1.20 22.89
N VAL A 543 -3.26 0.97 23.01
CA VAL A 543 -2.20 1.65 22.25
C VAL A 543 -1.35 0.62 21.53
N GLU A 544 -0.91 0.97 20.33
CA GLU A 544 0.06 0.22 19.55
C GLU A 544 1.37 0.96 19.42
N GLU A 545 2.45 0.20 19.41
CA GLU A 545 3.79 0.67 19.10
C GLU A 545 4.19 0.24 17.69
N SER A 546 4.78 1.18 16.94
CA SER A 546 5.33 0.94 15.62
C SER A 546 6.70 1.61 15.50
N GLU A 547 7.70 0.88 14.99
CA GLU A 547 9.02 1.44 14.73
C GLU A 547 9.14 1.98 13.29
N TYR A 548 9.67 3.21 13.17
CA TYR A 548 10.00 3.83 11.90
C TYR A 548 11.28 4.68 12.05
N GLY A 549 12.29 4.43 11.21
CA GLY A 549 13.54 5.20 11.24
C GLY A 549 14.34 5.08 12.54
N GLY A 550 14.20 3.97 13.27
CA GLY A 550 14.84 3.78 14.58
C GLY A 550 14.15 4.52 15.74
N ILE A 551 12.94 5.04 15.51
CA ILE A 551 12.12 5.74 16.50
C ILE A 551 10.82 4.95 16.71
N SER A 552 10.47 4.72 17.97
CA SER A 552 9.16 4.17 18.35
C SER A 552 8.08 5.24 18.30
N TYR A 553 6.99 4.91 17.60
CA TYR A 553 5.79 5.71 17.49
C TYR A 553 4.60 4.96 18.10
N TYR A 554 3.74 5.71 18.78
CA TYR A 554 2.58 5.18 19.47
C TYR A 554 1.30 5.77 18.89
N ALA A 555 0.29 4.92 18.67
CA ALA A 555 -1.03 5.32 18.20
C ALA A 555 -2.12 4.57 18.98
N LEU A 556 -3.34 5.09 19.01
CA LEU A 556 -4.46 4.28 19.50
C LEU A 556 -4.66 3.10 18.56
N SER A 557 -4.90 1.93 19.13
CA SER A 557 -5.12 0.69 18.35
C SER A 557 -6.35 0.79 17.46
N SER A 558 -7.38 1.50 17.93
CA SER A 558 -8.62 1.66 17.20
C SER A 558 -9.24 3.03 17.42
N ARG A 559 -9.73 3.64 16.34
CA ARG A 559 -10.50 4.90 16.41
C ARG A 559 -11.76 4.77 17.25
N TYR A 560 -12.30 3.56 17.41
CA TYR A 560 -13.48 3.31 18.22
C TYR A 560 -13.25 3.52 19.70
N LEU A 561 -11.99 3.44 20.16
CA LEU A 561 -11.65 3.70 21.54
C LEU A 561 -11.71 5.19 21.87
N ARG A 562 -11.69 6.10 20.89
CA ARG A 562 -11.69 7.54 21.14
C ARG A 562 -12.88 8.01 21.97
N GLY A 563 -14.10 7.73 21.52
CA GLY A 563 -15.32 8.15 22.24
C GLY A 563 -15.36 7.62 23.68
N PRO A 564 -15.19 6.30 23.88
CA PRO A 564 -15.14 5.68 25.19
C PRO A 564 -14.02 6.25 26.08
N LEU A 565 -12.81 6.44 25.56
CA LEU A 565 -11.70 7.04 26.32
C LEU A 565 -12.01 8.48 26.72
N VAL A 566 -12.57 9.29 25.81
CA VAL A 566 -12.99 10.67 26.11
C VAL A 566 -14.02 10.70 27.22
N SER A 567 -15.03 9.83 27.16
CA SER A 567 -16.10 9.70 28.16
C SER A 567 -15.57 9.23 29.52
N VAL A 568 -14.86 8.10 29.56
CA VAL A 568 -14.40 7.43 30.78
C VAL A 568 -13.35 8.24 31.55
N LEU A 569 -12.43 8.87 30.81
CA LEU A 569 -11.32 9.64 31.37
C LEU A 569 -11.61 11.15 31.46
N LYS A 570 -12.78 11.62 31.01
CA LYS A 570 -13.15 13.04 31.00
C LYS A 570 -12.09 13.90 30.29
N LEU A 571 -11.76 13.50 29.07
CA LEU A 571 -10.67 14.14 28.30
C LEU A 571 -11.08 15.51 27.74
N ASP A 572 -12.36 15.87 27.83
CA ASP A 572 -12.91 17.18 27.49
C ASP A 572 -12.23 18.33 28.27
N GLU A 573 -11.75 18.05 29.48
CA GLU A 573 -10.96 18.98 30.29
C GLU A 573 -9.68 19.49 29.57
N PHE A 574 -9.16 18.73 28.59
CA PHE A 574 -7.92 19.02 27.87
C PHE A 574 -8.13 19.63 26.47
N GLU A 575 -9.37 19.77 25.99
CA GLU A 575 -9.64 20.34 24.65
C GLU A 575 -9.06 21.75 24.49
N GLU A 576 -8.99 22.50 25.59
CA GLU A 576 -8.44 23.84 25.61
C GLU A 576 -6.95 23.89 25.22
N LYS A 577 -6.17 22.84 25.50
CA LYS A 577 -4.79 22.72 25.02
C LYS A 577 -4.72 22.73 23.47
N GLY A 578 -5.68 22.07 22.83
CA GLY A 578 -5.80 22.05 21.37
C GLY A 578 -6.09 23.44 20.79
N ARG A 579 -6.88 24.25 21.50
CA ARG A 579 -7.15 25.66 21.15
C ARG A 579 -5.91 26.53 21.33
N VAL A 580 -5.16 26.34 22.41
CA VAL A 580 -3.87 27.03 22.64
C VAL A 580 -2.93 26.82 21.46
N ARG A 581 -2.76 25.58 20.98
CA ARG A 581 -1.92 25.28 19.81
C ARG A 581 -2.40 25.95 18.52
N GLU A 582 -3.70 26.02 18.31
CA GLU A 582 -4.28 26.63 17.12
C GLU A 582 -4.07 28.13 17.10
N VAL A 583 -4.34 28.80 18.22
CA VAL A 583 -4.17 30.24 18.35
C VAL A 583 -2.70 30.64 18.19
N LEU A 584 -1.77 29.88 18.79
CA LEU A 584 -0.35 30.11 18.61
C LEU A 584 0.10 29.90 17.15
N ARG A 585 -0.35 28.81 16.51
CA ARG A 585 -0.02 28.54 15.10
C ARG A 585 -0.53 29.63 14.18
N ASP A 586 -1.76 30.10 14.37
CA ASP A 586 -2.35 31.18 13.56
C ASP A 586 -1.62 32.51 13.78
N ALA A 587 -1.30 32.84 15.04
CA ALA A 587 -0.56 34.05 15.39
C ALA A 587 0.86 34.05 14.78
N VAL A 588 1.58 32.92 14.87
CA VAL A 588 2.91 32.78 14.26
C VAL A 588 2.83 32.85 12.74
N ALA A 589 1.86 32.19 12.11
CA ALA A 589 1.70 32.20 10.65
C ALA A 589 1.33 33.57 10.09
N ARG A 590 0.52 34.35 10.82
CA ARG A 590 0.14 35.73 10.46
C ARG A 590 1.14 36.78 10.96
N GLU A 591 2.15 36.34 11.71
CA GLU A 591 3.08 37.18 12.45
C GLU A 591 2.41 38.28 13.30
N ALA A 592 1.28 37.94 13.92
CA ALA A 592 0.43 38.82 14.72
C ALA A 592 0.63 38.59 16.23
N PHE A 593 0.26 39.59 17.04
CA PHE A 593 0.23 39.46 18.51
C PHE A 593 -1.08 38.83 18.96
N LEU A 594 -1.02 38.08 20.05
CA LEU A 594 -2.13 37.37 20.67
C LEU A 594 -3.08 38.33 21.38
N GLU A 595 -4.37 38.00 21.41
CA GLU A 595 -5.39 38.71 22.20
C GLU A 595 -5.27 38.38 23.70
N GLU A 596 -5.86 39.20 24.57
CA GLU A 596 -5.75 39.01 26.01
C GLU A 596 -6.39 37.69 26.49
N GLU A 597 -7.52 37.31 25.91
CA GLU A 597 -8.22 36.06 26.22
C GLU A 597 -7.36 34.84 25.88
N ALA A 598 -6.63 34.90 24.76
CA ALA A 598 -5.68 33.87 24.37
C ALA A 598 -4.52 33.76 25.36
N LEU A 599 -4.00 34.89 25.84
CA LEU A 599 -2.91 34.91 26.83
C LEU A 599 -3.34 34.32 28.18
N GLU A 600 -4.57 34.56 28.61
CA GLU A 600 -5.11 33.95 29.85
C GLU A 600 -5.24 32.43 29.72
N MET A 601 -5.70 31.96 28.56
CA MET A 601 -5.75 30.54 28.24
C MET A 601 -4.36 29.91 28.22
N ILE A 602 -3.38 30.58 27.62
CA ILE A 602 -1.99 30.11 27.53
C ILE A 602 -1.34 30.08 28.93
N GLU A 603 -1.57 31.09 29.77
CA GLU A 603 -1.04 31.14 31.14
C GLU A 603 -1.56 29.97 31.97
N LYS A 604 -2.86 29.63 31.86
CA LYS A 604 -3.45 28.47 32.56
C LYS A 604 -2.73 27.15 32.22
N TRP A 605 -2.32 26.98 30.96
CA TRP A 605 -1.67 25.75 30.49
C TRP A 605 -0.14 25.81 30.47
N LYS A 606 0.45 26.91 30.98
CA LYS A 606 1.88 27.19 30.91
C LYS A 606 2.74 26.02 31.38
N ASP A 607 2.41 25.42 32.52
CA ASP A 607 3.23 24.37 33.13
C ASP A 607 2.85 22.95 32.69
N HIS A 608 1.89 22.81 31.78
CA HIS A 608 1.37 21.51 31.30
C HIS A 608 1.64 21.28 29.81
N MET A 609 2.37 22.20 29.16
CA MET A 609 2.71 22.16 27.75
C MET A 609 4.14 22.65 27.56
N VAL A 610 4.80 22.20 26.49
CA VAL A 610 6.05 22.79 26.01
C VAL A 610 5.70 23.74 24.86
N PHE A 611 6.38 24.89 24.80
CA PHE A 611 6.20 25.88 23.74
C PHE A 611 7.45 25.95 22.89
N SER A 612 7.29 26.02 21.57
CA SER A 612 8.40 26.21 20.65
C SER A 612 9.06 27.57 20.85
N ARG A 613 10.22 27.76 20.21
CA ARG A 613 10.96 29.01 20.23
C ARG A 613 10.11 30.17 19.68
N GLU A 614 9.39 29.89 18.59
CA GLU A 614 8.48 30.80 17.90
C GLU A 614 7.27 31.13 18.77
N ASP A 615 6.66 30.12 19.42
CA ASP A 615 5.55 30.30 20.35
C ASP A 615 5.97 31.25 21.49
N ILE A 616 7.10 30.98 22.14
CA ILE A 616 7.63 31.80 23.23
C ILE A 616 7.89 33.25 22.77
N GLY A 617 8.47 33.43 21.58
CA GLY A 617 8.68 34.76 21.01
C GLY A 617 7.37 35.54 20.83
N CYS A 618 6.36 34.88 20.28
CA CYS A 618 5.03 35.44 20.07
C CYS A 618 4.32 35.77 21.40
N ILE A 619 4.37 34.85 22.38
CA ILE A 619 3.79 35.05 23.72
C ILE A 619 4.44 36.23 24.42
N LEU A 620 5.77 36.27 24.50
CA LEU A 620 6.50 37.33 25.18
C LEU A 620 6.25 38.69 24.52
N GLY A 621 6.26 38.76 23.19
CA GLY A 621 5.93 39.99 22.47
C GLY A 621 4.50 40.46 22.77
N SER A 622 3.54 39.55 22.81
CA SER A 622 2.14 39.86 23.10
C SER A 622 1.94 40.33 24.54
N LEU A 623 2.63 39.74 25.51
CA LEU A 623 2.58 40.17 26.92
C LEU A 623 3.08 41.63 27.08
N VAL A 624 4.13 42.02 26.36
CA VAL A 624 4.61 43.41 26.35
C VAL A 624 3.58 44.37 25.74
N VAL A 625 2.90 43.97 24.65
CA VAL A 625 1.85 44.80 24.03
C VAL A 625 0.71 45.08 25.03
N HIS A 626 0.32 44.06 25.80
CA HIS A 626 -0.79 44.11 26.75
C HIS A 626 -0.39 44.48 28.18
N TRP A 627 0.86 44.93 28.42
CA TRP A 627 1.34 45.31 29.76
C TRP A 627 1.22 44.22 30.83
N LYS A 628 1.34 42.95 30.44
CA LYS A 628 1.35 41.79 31.36
C LYS A 628 2.79 41.38 31.68
N ASP A 629 2.97 40.73 32.83
CA ASP A 629 4.28 40.23 33.25
C ASP A 629 4.74 39.09 32.33
N TYR A 630 5.95 39.23 31.78
CA TYR A 630 6.58 38.25 30.89
C TYR A 630 7.61 37.37 31.59
N SER A 631 7.93 37.64 32.86
CA SER A 631 9.01 36.97 33.59
C SER A 631 8.81 35.45 33.66
N GLY A 632 7.59 35.00 33.95
CA GLY A 632 7.26 33.57 34.06
C GLY A 632 7.48 32.79 32.76
N PHE A 633 7.14 33.37 31.60
CA PHE A 633 7.40 32.73 30.31
C PHE A 633 8.88 32.77 29.93
N LEU A 634 9.61 33.81 30.33
CA LEU A 634 11.04 33.89 30.09
C LEU A 634 11.82 32.87 30.93
N GLU A 635 11.44 32.67 32.20
CA GLU A 635 11.96 31.61 33.06
C GLU A 635 11.64 30.23 32.50
N LYS A 636 10.40 30.03 32.04
CA LYS A 636 10.00 28.79 31.36
C LYS A 636 10.84 28.51 30.13
N ALA A 637 11.06 29.50 29.26
CA ALA A 637 11.89 29.34 28.07
C ALA A 637 13.33 28.92 28.40
N ARG A 638 13.87 29.42 29.53
CA ARG A 638 15.19 29.02 30.04
C ARG A 638 15.18 27.61 30.61
N ALA A 639 14.14 27.24 31.37
CA ALA A 639 13.99 25.92 31.95
C ALA A 639 13.81 24.83 30.88
N ASP A 640 13.06 25.13 29.82
CA ASP A 640 12.78 24.20 28.72
C ASP A 640 13.94 24.12 27.71
N GLY A 641 14.85 25.11 27.71
CA GLY A 641 16.06 25.10 26.89
C GLY A 641 15.84 25.35 25.39
N LEU A 642 14.62 25.68 24.96
CA LEU A 642 14.25 25.88 23.55
C LEU A 642 14.59 27.28 23.02
N GLY A 643 14.84 28.23 23.93
CA GLY A 643 15.18 29.61 23.59
C GLY A 643 13.97 30.47 23.22
N VAL A 644 14.25 31.69 22.75
CA VAL A 644 13.24 32.69 22.40
C VAL A 644 13.47 33.13 20.96
N ASP A 645 12.43 33.14 20.11
CA ASP A 645 12.52 33.85 18.85
C ASP A 645 12.35 35.34 19.08
N ILE A 646 13.36 36.12 18.67
CA ILE A 646 13.39 37.54 18.94
C ILE A 646 12.61 38.35 17.90
N GLN A 647 12.23 37.77 16.75
CA GLN A 647 11.57 38.50 15.67
C GLN A 647 10.27 39.20 16.10
N PRO A 648 9.34 38.54 16.82
CA PRO A 648 8.12 39.22 17.29
C PRO A 648 8.43 40.40 18.23
N ILE A 649 9.46 40.25 19.07
CA ILE A 649 9.86 41.27 20.05
C ILE A 649 10.54 42.46 19.36
N LEU A 650 11.31 42.23 18.29
CA LEU A 650 11.94 43.28 17.50
C LEU A 650 10.92 44.25 16.87
N LYS A 651 9.73 43.75 16.49
CA LYS A 651 8.66 44.61 15.96
C LYS A 651 8.21 45.68 16.96
N LEU A 652 8.33 45.41 18.25
CA LEU A 652 7.92 46.32 19.32
C LEU A 652 8.82 47.55 19.46
N LEU A 653 10.04 47.50 18.92
CA LEU A 653 10.97 48.64 18.91
C LEU A 653 10.46 49.80 18.05
N TYR A 654 9.49 49.57 17.18
CA TYR A 654 8.93 50.59 16.28
C TYR A 654 7.55 51.08 16.73
N LEU A 655 7.11 50.75 17.95
CA LEU A 655 5.89 51.29 18.53
C LEU A 655 6.08 52.74 18.97
N ASP A 656 5.04 53.56 18.87
CA ASP A 656 5.08 54.97 19.32
C ASP A 656 5.25 55.10 20.84
N ASP A 657 4.78 54.12 21.60
CA ASP A 657 4.81 54.09 23.06
C ASP A 657 6.22 53.79 23.61
N ALA A 658 6.85 54.82 24.20
CA ALA A 658 8.20 54.75 24.74
C ALA A 658 8.38 53.69 25.84
N GLU A 659 7.39 53.49 26.72
CA GLU A 659 7.54 52.49 27.79
C GLU A 659 7.43 51.07 27.22
N ARG A 660 6.60 50.82 26.20
CA ARG A 660 6.57 49.51 25.50
C ARG A 660 7.88 49.23 24.76
N ARG A 661 8.45 50.23 24.09
CA ARG A 661 9.78 50.12 23.47
C ARG A 661 10.84 49.77 24.51
N ARG A 662 10.80 50.44 25.66
CA ARG A 662 11.73 50.19 26.78
C ARG A 662 11.64 48.76 27.29
N GLU A 663 10.44 48.23 27.50
CA GLU A 663 10.26 46.83 27.93
C GLU A 663 10.70 45.83 26.85
N ALA A 664 10.43 46.10 25.57
CA ALA A 664 10.95 45.28 24.48
C ALA A 664 12.49 45.22 24.46
N VAL A 665 13.16 46.36 24.68
CA VAL A 665 14.63 46.40 24.78
C VAL A 665 15.13 45.57 25.97
N LYS A 666 14.50 45.69 27.15
CA LYS A 666 14.87 44.86 28.31
C LYS A 666 14.73 43.38 28.01
N LEU A 667 13.58 42.98 27.49
CA LEU A 667 13.27 41.59 27.15
C LEU A 667 14.27 41.01 26.13
N LEU A 668 14.60 41.76 25.07
CA LEU A 668 15.61 41.35 24.11
C LEU A 668 16.96 41.10 24.80
N VAL A 669 17.40 42.05 25.64
CA VAL A 669 18.67 41.92 26.38
C VAL A 669 18.67 40.70 27.30
N GLU A 670 17.56 40.44 27.99
CA GLU A 670 17.40 39.29 28.88
C GLU A 670 17.29 37.95 28.15
N SER A 671 16.87 37.95 26.88
CA SER A 671 16.87 36.76 26.01
C SER A 671 18.29 36.30 25.65
N ARG A 672 19.27 37.22 25.69
CA ARG A 672 20.70 36.99 25.36
C ARG A 672 20.95 36.43 23.94
N ASP A 673 20.01 36.58 23.00
CA ASP A 673 20.23 36.20 21.61
C ASP A 673 21.19 37.17 20.92
N LYS A 674 22.34 36.67 20.44
CA LYS A 674 23.35 37.49 19.74
C LYS A 674 22.82 38.17 18.48
N ARG A 675 21.76 37.61 17.85
CA ARG A 675 21.13 38.15 16.65
C ARG A 675 20.44 39.51 16.90
N MET A 676 20.19 39.88 18.17
CA MET A 676 19.60 41.16 18.52
C MET A 676 20.55 42.36 18.33
N ILE A 677 21.86 42.14 18.31
CA ILE A 677 22.87 43.22 18.38
C ILE A 677 22.69 44.23 17.22
N ASN A 678 22.56 43.75 15.99
CA ASN A 678 22.44 44.64 14.83
C ASN A 678 21.10 45.40 14.80
N PRO A 679 19.94 44.74 15.01
CA PRO A 679 18.66 45.45 15.16
C PRO A 679 18.66 46.52 16.26
N LEU A 680 19.22 46.21 17.44
CA LEU A 680 19.29 47.16 18.55
C LEU A 680 20.24 48.34 18.26
N LEU A 681 21.32 48.13 17.50
CA LEU A 681 22.18 49.23 17.03
C LEU A 681 21.49 50.13 16.00
N GLU A 682 20.66 49.56 15.13
CA GLU A 682 19.85 50.36 14.22
C GLU A 682 18.82 51.19 14.97
N HIS A 683 18.13 50.57 15.92
CA HIS A 683 17.17 51.27 16.78
C HIS A 683 17.85 52.38 17.61
N LEU A 684 19.08 52.16 18.12
CA LEU A 684 19.85 53.19 18.83
C LEU A 684 20.06 54.48 18.01
N ARG A 685 20.16 54.37 16.68
CA ARG A 685 20.35 55.53 15.78
C ARG A 685 19.10 56.40 15.64
N GLN A 686 17.93 55.79 15.82
CA GLN A 686 16.64 56.41 15.55
C GLN A 686 15.87 56.75 16.84
N GLU A 687 16.26 56.16 17.98
CA GLU A 687 15.64 56.44 19.26
C GLU A 687 15.95 57.87 19.73
N ASP A 688 15.01 58.49 20.43
CA ASP A 688 15.14 59.85 20.98
C ASP A 688 15.07 59.86 22.51
N VAL A 689 14.55 58.81 23.14
CA VAL A 689 14.40 58.71 24.59
C VAL A 689 15.74 58.34 25.26
N PRO A 690 16.31 59.22 26.11
CA PRO A 690 17.63 58.99 26.73
C PRO A 690 17.74 57.70 27.56
N GLU A 691 16.67 57.33 28.26
CA GLU A 691 16.58 56.13 29.09
C GLU A 691 16.69 54.86 28.25
N ILE A 692 16.05 54.82 27.08
CA ILE A 692 16.10 53.70 26.14
C ILE A 692 17.49 53.62 25.49
N LYS A 693 18.08 54.75 25.09
CA LYS A 693 19.47 54.80 24.59
C LYS A 693 20.46 54.21 25.59
N LYS A 694 20.33 54.57 26.87
CA LYS A 694 21.17 54.00 27.93
C LYS A 694 20.98 52.50 28.04
N LEU A 695 19.72 52.01 28.04
CA LEU A 695 19.39 50.58 28.08
C LEU A 695 20.00 49.82 26.90
N LEU A 696 19.88 50.35 25.67
CA LEU A 696 20.48 49.77 24.47
C LEU A 696 22.00 49.65 24.59
N ILE A 697 22.69 50.72 25.02
CA ILE A 697 24.14 50.71 25.22
C ILE A 697 24.54 49.69 26.27
N THR A 698 23.85 49.66 27.41
CA THR A 698 24.14 48.69 28.48
C THR A 698 23.86 47.27 28.04
N GLY A 699 22.75 47.03 27.34
CA GLY A 699 22.31 45.71 26.94
C GLY A 699 23.16 45.10 25.83
N ILE A 700 23.43 45.87 24.77
CA ILE A 700 24.34 45.45 23.69
C ILE A 700 25.76 45.27 24.24
N GLY A 701 26.19 46.15 25.16
CA GLY A 701 27.50 46.05 25.81
C GLY A 701 27.65 44.80 26.68
N LEU A 702 26.63 44.41 27.44
CA LEU A 702 26.66 43.19 28.27
C LEU A 702 26.56 41.90 27.43
N ALA A 703 25.85 41.94 26.31
CA ALA A 703 25.67 40.77 25.43
C ALA A 703 26.81 40.58 24.41
N GLY A 704 27.53 41.65 24.07
CA GLY A 704 28.53 41.69 23.00
C GLY A 704 29.98 41.53 23.48
N LYS A 705 30.86 41.07 22.58
CA LYS A 705 32.32 41.12 22.77
C LYS A 705 32.87 42.48 22.28
N LYS A 706 34.20 42.70 22.36
CA LYS A 706 34.95 43.87 21.83
C LYS A 706 34.34 44.57 20.60
N ARG A 707 33.93 43.80 19.58
CA ARG A 707 33.33 44.32 18.34
C ARG A 707 32.03 45.10 18.54
N ALA A 708 31.22 44.73 19.54
CA ALA A 708 29.99 45.44 19.87
C ALA A 708 30.28 46.82 20.47
N PHE A 709 31.35 46.97 21.27
CA PHE A 709 31.76 48.29 21.81
C PHE A 709 32.13 49.25 20.69
N LEU A 710 32.93 48.79 19.72
CA LEU A 710 33.29 49.58 18.54
C LEU A 710 32.05 49.96 17.72
N ALA A 711 31.13 49.02 17.52
CA ALA A 711 29.89 49.28 16.80
C ALA A 711 29.00 50.33 17.50
N ILE A 712 28.87 50.26 18.83
CA ILE A 712 28.13 51.26 19.62
C ILE A 712 28.79 52.63 19.50
N ILE A 713 30.12 52.73 19.66
CA ILE A 713 30.82 54.02 19.57
C ILE A 713 30.72 54.61 18.17
N ASN A 714 30.83 53.79 17.13
CA ASN A 714 30.63 54.22 15.76
C ASN A 714 29.21 54.75 15.52
N ALA A 715 28.18 54.03 15.98
CA ALA A 715 26.78 54.47 15.87
C ALA A 715 26.56 55.80 16.62
N LEU A 716 27.06 55.93 17.86
CA LEU A 716 26.96 57.17 18.63
C LEU A 716 27.74 58.34 18.00
N ARG A 717 28.84 58.05 17.27
CA ARG A 717 29.58 59.05 16.49
C ARG A 717 28.78 59.53 15.29
N GLU A 718 28.09 58.64 14.59
CA GLU A 718 27.18 58.99 13.48
C GLU A 718 26.03 59.90 13.94
N ILE A 719 25.46 59.64 15.12
CA ILE A 719 24.37 60.44 15.71
C ILE A 719 24.87 61.80 16.27
N GLY A 720 26.18 61.93 16.53
CA GLY A 720 26.80 63.15 17.05
C GLY A 720 26.66 63.38 18.56
N ASP A 721 26.18 62.38 19.33
CA ASP A 721 26.00 62.52 20.79
C ASP A 721 27.31 62.28 21.56
N ARG A 722 28.07 63.37 21.76
CA ARG A 722 29.34 63.35 22.52
C ARG A 722 29.18 62.89 23.97
N GLN A 723 28.11 63.30 24.65
CA GLN A 723 27.93 62.98 26.08
C GLN A 723 27.65 61.50 26.28
N LEU A 724 26.84 60.92 25.40
CA LEU A 724 26.52 59.49 25.43
C LEU A 724 27.73 58.62 25.04
N ARG A 725 28.59 59.08 24.11
CA ARG A 725 29.88 58.43 23.80
C ARG A 725 30.79 58.35 25.02
N LEU A 726 30.97 59.45 25.75
CA LEU A 726 31.81 59.47 26.97
C LEU A 726 31.27 58.49 28.03
N LYS A 727 29.95 58.48 28.25
CA LYS A 727 29.30 57.53 29.18
C LYS A 727 29.43 56.07 28.75
N ALA A 728 29.33 55.80 27.45
CA ALA A 728 29.51 54.45 26.91
C ALA A 728 30.94 53.96 27.13
N ILE A 729 31.95 54.81 26.91
CA ILE A 729 33.36 54.49 27.16
C ILE A 729 33.60 54.18 28.65
N ASP A 730 33.08 55.00 29.56
CA ASP A 730 33.19 54.75 31.00
C ASP A 730 32.52 53.42 31.39
N PHE A 731 31.34 53.14 30.85
CA PHE A 731 30.65 51.86 31.06
C PHE A 731 31.44 50.67 30.54
N PHE A 732 31.96 50.72 29.30
CA PHE A 732 32.75 49.63 28.72
C PHE A 732 34.02 49.36 29.53
N CYS A 733 34.69 50.40 30.04
CA CYS A 733 35.85 50.23 30.92
C CYS A 733 35.46 49.50 32.21
N SER A 734 34.30 49.83 32.79
CA SER A 734 33.82 49.20 34.03
C SER A 734 33.47 47.70 33.88
N ILE A 735 33.09 47.24 32.68
CA ILE A 735 32.69 45.84 32.44
C ILE A 735 33.79 44.98 31.80
N SER A 736 34.93 45.57 31.44
CA SER A 736 35.97 44.88 30.64
C SER A 736 37.04 44.15 31.47
N ASN A 737 36.91 44.10 32.81
CA ASN A 737 37.78 43.34 33.73
C ASN A 737 39.29 43.37 33.36
N GLY A 738 39.86 44.58 33.20
CA GLY A 738 41.29 44.78 32.89
C GLY A 738 41.65 44.81 31.40
N LYS A 739 40.79 44.32 30.49
CA LYS A 739 41.07 44.29 29.04
C LYS A 739 40.64 45.56 28.29
N ALA A 740 40.63 46.69 28.98
CA ALA A 740 40.14 47.93 28.40
C ALA A 740 41.07 48.48 27.31
N GLU A 741 42.39 48.23 27.44
CA GLU A 741 43.41 48.71 26.50
C GLU A 741 43.12 48.26 25.07
N GLU A 742 42.74 46.98 24.92
CA GLU A 742 42.55 46.36 23.62
C GLU A 742 41.51 47.11 22.78
N PHE A 743 40.39 47.54 23.37
CA PHE A 743 39.31 48.19 22.63
C PHE A 743 39.45 49.71 22.58
N LEU A 744 40.09 50.32 23.59
CA LEU A 744 40.34 51.76 23.62
C LEU A 744 41.32 52.21 22.53
N VAL A 745 42.33 51.40 22.21
CA VAL A 745 43.26 51.65 21.10
C VAL A 745 42.52 51.68 19.76
N ASP A 746 41.65 50.69 19.51
CA ASP A 746 40.85 50.62 18.29
C ASP A 746 39.88 51.82 18.16
N ILE A 747 39.26 52.25 19.28
CA ILE A 747 38.41 53.45 19.29
C ILE A 747 39.23 54.70 18.97
N ARG A 748 40.41 54.86 19.58
CA ARG A 748 41.30 56.01 19.42
C ARG A 748 41.69 56.24 17.95
N GLU A 749 42.01 55.16 17.23
CA GLU A 749 42.40 55.25 15.81
C GLU A 749 41.31 55.83 14.91
N HIS A 750 40.05 55.75 15.32
CA HIS A 750 38.88 56.16 14.53
C HIS A 750 38.13 57.36 15.13
N GLU A 751 38.58 57.91 16.27
CA GLU A 751 37.94 59.04 16.95
C GLU A 751 38.56 60.38 16.52
N LYS A 752 37.71 61.38 16.31
CA LYS A 752 38.11 62.73 15.85
C LYS A 752 37.72 63.83 16.83
N ASP A 753 36.88 63.53 17.82
CA ASP A 753 36.49 64.49 18.86
C ASP A 753 37.62 64.64 19.90
N PRO A 754 38.20 65.84 20.08
CA PRO A 754 39.33 66.06 20.98
C PRO A 754 38.98 65.79 22.45
N THR A 755 37.71 65.95 22.84
CA THR A 755 37.25 65.70 24.21
C THR A 755 37.18 64.20 24.51
N VAL A 756 36.73 63.42 23.52
CA VAL A 756 36.66 61.96 23.63
C VAL A 756 38.07 61.36 23.58
N LEU A 757 38.95 61.87 22.71
CA LEU A 757 40.36 61.46 22.66
C LEU A 757 41.10 61.72 23.98
N ALA A 758 40.96 62.92 24.56
CA ALA A 758 41.57 63.24 25.85
C ALA A 758 41.09 62.31 26.99
N LYS A 759 39.82 61.90 26.96
CA LYS A 759 39.26 60.93 27.91
C LYS A 759 39.85 59.53 27.71
N ILE A 760 39.97 59.06 26.47
CA ILE A 760 40.59 57.76 26.14
C ILE A 760 42.06 57.77 26.58
N GLU A 761 42.81 58.83 26.29
CA GLU A 761 44.22 58.98 26.71
C GLU A 761 44.37 58.97 28.24
N SER A 762 43.48 59.66 28.95
CA SER A 762 43.45 59.63 30.42
C SER A 762 43.14 58.23 30.98
N LEU A 763 42.32 57.43 30.30
CA LEU A 763 41.98 56.07 30.71
C LEU A 763 43.13 55.09 30.40
N LEU A 764 43.78 55.23 29.25
CA LEU A 764 44.99 54.47 28.86
C LEU A 764 46.20 54.80 29.74
N ALA A 765 46.30 56.03 30.26
CA ALA A 765 47.37 56.45 31.17
C ALA A 765 47.12 56.07 32.65
N SER A 766 45.93 55.55 32.98
CA SER A 766 45.58 55.17 34.35
C SER A 766 46.06 53.75 34.69
N PRO A 767 46.61 53.49 35.91
CA PRO A 767 47.22 52.21 36.27
C PRO A 767 46.24 51.04 36.44
N GLN A 768 44.95 51.20 36.12
CA GLN A 768 43.95 50.12 36.16
C GLN A 768 43.75 49.37 34.84
N VAL A 769 44.49 49.75 33.78
CA VAL A 769 44.39 49.17 32.44
C VAL A 769 45.64 48.34 32.07
N SER A 770 46.62 48.25 32.97
CA SER A 770 47.97 47.72 32.72
C SER A 770 48.31 46.39 33.45
N GLU A 771 47.31 45.64 33.93
CA GLU A 771 47.51 44.28 34.48
C GLU A 771 46.56 43.25 33.84
#